data_AF-A0A926QQE4-F1
#
_entry.id   AF-A0A926QQE4-F1
#
_cell.length_a   1.000
_cell.length_b   1.000
_cell.length_c   1.000
_cell.angle_alpha   90.00
_cell.angle_beta   90.00
_cell.angle_gamma   90.00
#
_symmetry.space_group_name_H-M   'P 1'
#
loop_
_entity.id
_entity.type
_entity.pdbx_description
1 polymer ?
#
loop_
_entity_poly.entity_id
_entity_poly.type
_entity_poly.pdbx_seq_one_letter_code
_entity_poly.pdbx_strand_id
1 'polypeptide(L)'
;MAEALSEADTSNVVLIGCRRFTALEDLPAVRDNLIRLREVLTDVGVWGVPGDRVEVLDQPSSEGQVVAAVKRAAAEASDTLVVYYAGHGLLDPEDSNDLYLALPESRKDDHHIDSAIRYDTLKRYIRSSRAKRKVVLLDCCYSARAMAGAMGSGAANLVHKADVDGTCLIAAARETALALAVPGEKYTAFTGVLLEFLERGVEGPHELLSMSMLYDAMRSRLKGASRPEPQMNSRNAAAQICIARNRAYVPKQPSPLPARRERSANAQPLGHDPVSDLQTSLVRVLSATGEVVGGGFLVSADVVCTCAYVVQDALGVPSHTDPVPGTLVGLDFPLLDGRPRVRAGIVSWHDGEEKNVALLRLVAQVPGTRPVPLVGEAGVWGHPCRTFGYPARREHGQWAAGVLRARQGSGLLQMEADASGLTLGPGYGGAPVWDDSLGGVVGMVVAAEPRGHTVYLLPSADLVDSLTLRPPCPFPGLAAFSETQVELFQGREADIDRVYATVSREPSTLVVGPSGCGKTSLLRAAVLPLLRADGLGVTLVRLAGEPPAAALARTLADVLRLRPGSAERPHPAEELESLLEADGDVSADLHDRFLDRLDGAGHVLFVDQLEEECTGQDPEPVRHLFRLLDRLFEADRGNVLKVVAAGRPEVLDVLPDSGLPTVQFLAPLNADDLKQAITAPLATVPALRFEPGLPDRILADAGEAPGRMSLVQHVLTELWDRRTPSALTHDAYNSCGGVAGAFAVHAEEVFLLLPEDQLARVRRLLVHLTRPGDGEAFVCRPVRTAELAPELVVTARMLAGARLVVLSRPPGGARKEDEIVELAHEALTREWPRLREWLTESRDSRLWHETLRTQRKRWELQQRDPAHLLRGPELAEAHRRLAADPEGVAADELDYILRSGRRARRRACWRRTAFWTLAVLMTAAGAAVLKLAI
;
A
#
# COMPACT_ATOMS: atom_id res chain seq x y z
N MET A 1 -18.02 -2.92 -9.34
CA MET A 1 -19.32 -2.23 -9.26
C MET A 1 -19.27 -1.13 -10.29
N ALA A 2 -20.18 -1.11 -11.26
CA ALA A 2 -20.32 0.03 -12.18
C ALA A 2 -20.51 1.32 -11.36
N GLU A 3 -20.14 2.50 -11.89
CA GLU A 3 -20.53 3.81 -11.35
C GLU A 3 -22.05 3.94 -11.52
N ALA A 4 -22.80 3.24 -10.69
CA ALA A 4 -24.24 3.32 -10.60
C ALA A 4 -24.55 4.06 -9.30
N LEU A 5 -25.40 5.07 -9.42
CA LEU A 5 -25.95 5.77 -8.27
C LEU A 5 -26.63 4.75 -7.36
N SER A 6 -26.42 4.86 -6.05
CA SER A 6 -27.09 4.00 -5.08
C SER A 6 -28.61 4.05 -5.21
N GLU A 7 -29.26 2.90 -5.09
CA GLU A 7 -30.72 2.79 -5.25
C GLU A 7 -31.42 3.51 -4.10
N ALA A 8 -32.06 4.64 -4.40
CA ALA A 8 -32.64 5.52 -3.40
C ALA A 8 -33.76 4.84 -2.58
N ASP A 9 -34.62 4.06 -3.24
CA ASP A 9 -35.81 3.42 -2.63
C ASP A 9 -35.47 2.29 -1.66
N THR A 10 -34.25 1.77 -1.71
CA THR A 10 -33.75 0.64 -0.89
C THR A 10 -32.62 1.06 0.05
N SER A 11 -32.32 2.36 0.09
CA SER A 11 -31.31 2.98 0.94
C SER A 11 -31.93 3.66 2.16
N ASN A 12 -31.21 3.71 3.28
CA ASN A 12 -31.60 4.49 4.46
C ASN A 12 -30.48 5.42 4.90
N VAL A 13 -30.89 6.57 5.43
CA VAL A 13 -29.99 7.62 5.94
C VAL A 13 -30.37 7.95 7.37
N VAL A 14 -29.37 8.01 8.25
CA VAL A 14 -29.53 8.51 9.63
C VAL A 14 -28.64 9.74 9.80
N LEU A 15 -29.26 10.89 10.04
CA LEU A 15 -28.57 12.15 10.30
C LEU A 15 -28.66 12.49 11.79
N ILE A 16 -27.53 12.46 12.48
CA ILE A 16 -27.44 12.67 13.93
C ILE A 16 -26.72 13.99 14.18
N GLY A 17 -27.31 14.89 14.97
CA GLY A 17 -26.65 16.14 15.33
C GLY A 17 -26.89 16.57 16.77
N CYS A 18 -25.83 16.98 17.43
CA CYS A 18 -25.86 17.58 18.76
C CYS A 18 -25.39 19.03 18.66
N ARG A 19 -26.32 19.97 18.87
CA ARG A 19 -26.10 21.42 18.67
C ARG A 19 -26.02 22.21 19.97
N ARG A 20 -26.58 21.68 21.06
CA ARG A 20 -26.51 22.30 22.39
C ARG A 20 -25.88 21.33 23.38
N PHE A 21 -25.07 21.84 24.29
CA PHE A 21 -24.43 21.01 25.29
C PHE A 21 -24.52 21.67 26.67
N THR A 22 -24.60 20.85 27.70
CA THR A 22 -24.64 21.35 29.09
C THR A 22 -23.24 21.69 29.62
N ALA A 23 -22.22 20.97 29.17
CA ALA A 23 -20.83 21.11 29.64
C ALA A 23 -19.80 21.32 28.51
N LEU A 24 -20.22 21.37 27.25
CA LEU A 24 -19.37 21.66 26.09
C LEU A 24 -19.89 22.90 25.37
N GLU A 25 -19.13 23.41 24.39
CA GLU A 25 -19.56 24.57 23.60
C GLU A 25 -20.73 24.22 22.66
N ASP A 26 -21.70 25.12 22.54
CA ASP A 26 -22.84 24.97 21.62
C ASP A 26 -22.38 25.08 20.15
N LEU A 27 -22.94 24.22 19.29
CA LEU A 27 -22.66 24.16 17.85
C LEU A 27 -23.94 24.45 17.04
N PRO A 28 -24.43 25.71 17.01
CA PRO A 28 -25.73 26.03 16.42
C PRO A 28 -25.84 25.68 14.93
N ALA A 29 -24.73 25.73 14.18
CA ALA A 29 -24.65 25.38 12.75
C ALA A 29 -25.04 23.91 12.46
N VAL A 30 -24.94 23.01 13.44
CA VAL A 30 -25.33 21.59 13.27
C VAL A 30 -26.80 21.44 12.92
N ARG A 31 -27.67 22.34 13.40
CA ARG A 31 -29.10 22.31 13.02
C ARG A 31 -29.28 22.52 11.52
N ASP A 32 -28.59 23.51 10.98
CA ASP A 32 -28.70 23.90 9.58
C ASP A 32 -28.05 22.84 8.67
N ASN A 33 -27.00 22.15 9.15
CA ASN A 33 -26.45 20.97 8.49
C ASN A 33 -27.52 19.88 8.31
N LEU A 34 -28.21 19.48 9.38
CA LEU A 34 -29.19 18.39 9.35
C LEU A 34 -30.37 18.70 8.43
N ILE A 35 -30.90 19.92 8.52
CA ILE A 35 -32.01 20.37 7.67
C ILE A 35 -31.58 20.31 6.20
N ARG A 36 -30.42 20.88 5.88
CA ARG A 36 -30.00 20.99 4.49
C ARG A 36 -29.56 19.65 3.89
N LEU A 37 -28.86 18.80 4.64
CA LEU A 37 -28.51 17.45 4.21
C LEU A 37 -29.77 16.62 3.93
N ARG A 38 -30.82 16.72 4.76
CA ARG A 38 -32.09 16.05 4.49
C ARG A 38 -32.66 16.51 3.15
N GLU A 39 -32.78 17.82 2.93
CA GLU A 39 -33.30 18.38 1.68
C GLU A 39 -32.52 17.89 0.46
N VAL A 40 -31.19 17.98 0.50
CA VAL A 40 -30.29 17.60 -0.61
C VAL A 40 -30.32 16.10 -0.89
N LEU A 41 -30.33 15.25 0.13
CA LEU A 41 -30.35 13.79 -0.08
C LEU A 41 -31.72 13.29 -0.58
N THR A 42 -32.82 14.00 -0.25
CA THR A 42 -34.16 13.71 -0.78
C THR A 42 -34.42 14.30 -2.17
N ASP A 43 -33.55 15.19 -2.67
CA ASP A 43 -33.67 15.78 -4.00
C ASP A 43 -33.36 14.74 -5.08
N VAL A 44 -34.33 14.48 -5.96
CA VAL A 44 -34.22 13.52 -7.08
C VAL A 44 -33.08 13.91 -8.03
N GLY A 45 -32.79 15.19 -8.19
CA GLY A 45 -31.66 15.69 -8.99
C GLY A 45 -30.30 15.54 -8.31
N VAL A 46 -30.25 15.03 -7.07
CA VAL A 46 -29.02 14.69 -6.35
C VAL A 46 -28.99 13.18 -6.11
N TRP A 47 -29.86 12.66 -5.24
CA TRP A 47 -29.98 11.23 -4.95
C TRP A 47 -31.43 10.74 -5.02
N GLY A 48 -32.33 11.37 -4.26
CA GLY A 48 -33.76 11.10 -4.27
C GLY A 48 -34.21 10.08 -3.23
N VAL A 49 -33.52 9.97 -2.09
CA VAL A 49 -33.93 9.04 -1.01
C VAL A 49 -35.32 9.42 -0.50
N PRO A 50 -36.27 8.47 -0.38
CA PRO A 50 -37.60 8.75 0.18
C PRO A 50 -37.51 9.43 1.56
N GLY A 51 -38.31 10.47 1.79
CA GLY A 51 -38.20 11.30 2.99
C GLY A 51 -38.53 10.58 4.30
N ASP A 52 -39.22 9.44 4.25
CA ASP A 52 -39.48 8.50 5.34
C ASP A 52 -38.30 7.56 5.65
N ARG A 53 -37.34 7.47 4.74
CA ARG A 53 -36.07 6.71 4.86
C ARG A 53 -34.86 7.57 5.26
N VAL A 54 -35.10 8.86 5.51
CA VAL A 54 -34.11 9.79 6.09
C VAL A 54 -34.54 10.15 7.51
N GLU A 55 -33.98 9.44 8.49
CA GLU A 55 -34.25 9.68 9.91
C GLU A 55 -33.31 10.78 10.43
N VAL A 56 -33.87 11.87 10.96
CA VAL A 56 -33.10 12.99 11.53
C VAL A 56 -33.26 13.03 13.03
N LEU A 57 -32.15 12.87 13.74
CA LEU A 57 -32.04 13.05 15.19
C LEU A 57 -31.39 14.41 15.48
N ASP A 58 -32.20 15.47 15.54
CA ASP A 58 -31.79 16.78 16.07
C ASP A 58 -31.84 16.73 17.60
N GLN A 59 -30.67 16.78 18.24
CA GLN A 59 -30.50 16.84 19.69
C GLN A 59 -30.98 15.58 20.45
N PRO A 60 -30.44 14.37 20.16
CA PRO A 60 -30.83 13.13 20.84
C PRO A 60 -30.54 13.17 22.35
N SER A 61 -31.47 12.70 23.18
CA SER A 61 -31.36 12.79 24.65
C SER A 61 -30.65 11.61 25.31
N SER A 62 -30.38 10.52 24.58
CA SER A 62 -29.70 9.34 25.12
C SER A 62 -29.01 8.50 24.04
N GLU A 63 -28.02 7.71 24.44
CA GLU A 63 -27.37 6.71 23.58
C GLU A 63 -28.41 5.74 22.98
N GLY A 64 -29.37 5.28 23.79
CA GLY A 64 -30.40 4.34 23.37
C GLY A 64 -31.23 4.85 22.19
N GLN A 65 -31.49 6.15 22.12
CA GLN A 65 -32.22 6.77 21.01
C GLN A 65 -31.43 6.67 19.70
N VAL A 66 -30.14 7.01 19.75
CA VAL A 66 -29.26 6.97 18.58
C VAL A 66 -29.01 5.54 18.11
N VAL A 67 -28.71 4.63 19.04
CA VAL A 67 -28.52 3.21 18.75
C VAL A 67 -29.77 2.60 18.14
N ALA A 68 -30.97 2.93 18.65
CA ALA A 68 -32.22 2.42 18.10
C ALA A 68 -32.47 2.89 16.65
N ALA A 69 -32.19 4.17 16.34
CA ALA A 69 -32.31 4.71 14.98
C ALA A 69 -31.34 4.04 14.01
N VAL A 70 -30.06 3.98 14.36
CA VAL A 70 -29.03 3.31 13.53
C VAL A 70 -29.37 1.84 13.33
N LYS A 71 -29.84 1.14 14.38
CA LYS A 71 -30.23 -0.27 14.29
C LYS A 71 -31.44 -0.50 13.37
N ARG A 72 -32.46 0.36 13.42
CA ARG A 72 -33.62 0.28 12.52
C ARG A 72 -33.20 0.50 11.06
N ALA A 73 -32.52 1.62 10.79
CA ALA A 73 -32.04 1.95 9.46
C ALA A 73 -31.12 0.86 8.89
N ALA A 74 -30.23 0.30 9.72
CA ALA A 74 -29.35 -0.81 9.34
C ALA A 74 -30.09 -2.10 9.00
N ALA A 75 -31.22 -2.38 9.65
CA ALA A 75 -32.04 -3.57 9.40
C ALA A 75 -32.90 -3.44 8.14
N GLU A 76 -33.33 -2.22 7.82
CA GLU A 76 -34.24 -1.92 6.70
C GLU A 76 -33.50 -1.60 5.39
N ALA A 77 -32.23 -1.18 5.45
CA ALA A 77 -31.45 -0.85 4.26
C ALA A 77 -30.94 -2.11 3.57
N SER A 78 -31.19 -2.23 2.26
CA SER A 78 -30.69 -3.33 1.44
C SER A 78 -29.69 -2.88 0.38
N ASP A 79 -29.74 -1.63 -0.10
CA ASP A 79 -28.73 -1.08 -1.01
C ASP A 79 -27.66 -0.27 -0.28
N THR A 80 -28.00 0.94 0.22
CA THR A 80 -27.03 1.81 0.89
C THR A 80 -27.50 2.25 2.27
N LEU A 81 -26.63 2.14 3.27
CA LEU A 81 -26.81 2.73 4.60
C LEU A 81 -25.87 3.93 4.75
N VAL A 82 -26.41 5.11 5.04
CA VAL A 82 -25.61 6.31 5.37
C VAL A 82 -25.83 6.69 6.82
N VAL A 83 -24.75 6.82 7.59
CA VAL A 83 -24.79 7.33 8.96
C VAL A 83 -23.93 8.59 9.04
N TYR A 84 -24.57 9.71 9.32
CA TYR A 84 -23.92 11.00 9.51
C TYR A 84 -24.03 11.42 10.98
N TYR A 85 -22.92 11.90 11.55
CA TYR A 85 -22.89 12.50 12.88
C TYR A 85 -22.20 13.86 12.83
N ALA A 86 -22.79 14.86 13.50
CA ALA A 86 -22.16 16.15 13.75
C ALA A 86 -22.30 16.59 15.20
N GLY A 87 -21.19 17.01 15.82
CA GLY A 87 -21.13 17.36 17.23
C GLY A 87 -19.70 17.31 17.77
N HIS A 88 -19.54 17.24 19.09
CA HIS A 88 -18.22 17.07 19.69
C HIS A 88 -17.79 15.61 19.66
N GLY A 89 -16.52 15.39 19.31
CA GLY A 89 -15.85 14.11 19.50
C GLY A 89 -14.98 14.20 20.76
N LEU A 90 -15.07 13.20 21.62
CA LEU A 90 -14.33 13.10 22.88
C LEU A 90 -13.40 11.88 22.84
N LEU A 91 -12.27 12.01 23.53
CA LEU A 91 -11.29 10.95 23.74
C LEU A 91 -11.13 10.73 25.24
N ASP A 92 -11.07 9.46 25.63
CA ASP A 92 -10.83 9.00 26.99
C ASP A 92 -9.35 9.25 27.38
N PRO A 93 -9.07 9.91 28.52
CA PRO A 93 -7.72 10.18 28.99
C PRO A 93 -6.94 8.97 29.53
N GLU A 94 -7.60 7.85 29.91
CA GLU A 94 -6.95 6.69 30.56
C GLU A 94 -6.76 5.47 29.61
N ASP A 95 -5.90 5.62 28.60
CA ASP A 95 -5.36 4.52 27.76
C ASP A 95 -6.29 3.84 26.73
N SER A 96 -7.59 4.17 26.63
CA SER A 96 -8.48 3.44 25.69
C SER A 96 -8.44 3.91 24.24
N ASN A 97 -7.82 5.06 23.92
CA ASN A 97 -7.68 5.65 22.57
C ASN A 97 -8.98 5.70 21.72
N ASP A 98 -10.14 5.43 22.31
CA ASP A 98 -11.43 5.20 21.66
C ASP A 98 -12.15 6.53 21.36
N LEU A 99 -12.86 6.60 20.22
CA LEU A 99 -13.69 7.76 19.86
C LEU A 99 -15.07 7.68 20.51
N TYR A 100 -15.42 8.74 21.26
CA TYR A 100 -16.75 8.95 21.83
C TYR A 100 -17.45 10.10 21.11
N LEU A 101 -18.70 9.90 20.71
CA LEU A 101 -19.57 10.91 20.11
C LEU A 101 -20.41 11.56 21.21
N ALA A 102 -20.22 12.85 21.44
CA ALA A 102 -20.90 13.57 22.52
C ALA A 102 -22.42 13.69 22.26
N LEU A 103 -23.18 13.58 23.33
CA LEU A 103 -24.61 13.87 23.45
C LEU A 103 -24.81 15.17 24.25
N PRO A 104 -26.03 15.74 24.30
CA PRO A 104 -26.31 17.02 24.94
C PRO A 104 -25.88 17.11 26.42
N GLU A 105 -25.96 15.99 27.12
CA GLU A 105 -25.59 15.88 28.54
C GLU A 105 -24.16 15.35 28.74
N SER A 106 -23.37 15.21 27.67
CA SER A 106 -21.99 14.75 27.79
C SER A 106 -21.16 15.66 28.67
N ARG A 107 -20.41 15.04 29.57
CA ARG A 107 -19.40 15.71 30.40
C ARG A 107 -18.06 15.02 30.19
N LYS A 108 -17.00 15.82 30.18
CA LYS A 108 -15.63 15.33 30.13
C LYS A 108 -14.90 15.82 31.38
N ASP A 109 -14.62 14.89 32.29
CA ASP A 109 -13.77 15.11 33.46
C ASP A 109 -12.40 14.45 33.20
N ASP A 110 -11.39 14.76 34.03
CA ASP A 110 -10.00 14.28 33.84
C ASP A 110 -9.84 12.75 33.84
N HIS A 111 -10.86 11.99 34.29
CA HIS A 111 -10.83 10.53 34.43
C HIS A 111 -12.04 9.80 33.83
N HIS A 112 -13.05 10.50 33.28
CA HIS A 112 -14.24 9.83 32.73
C HIS A 112 -15.03 10.67 31.70
N ILE A 113 -15.69 9.98 30.78
CA ILE A 113 -16.67 10.57 29.84
C ILE A 113 -18.06 10.02 30.19
N ASP A 114 -18.91 10.89 30.74
CA ASP A 114 -20.30 10.57 31.02
C ASP A 114 -21.21 10.93 29.85
N SER A 115 -22.25 10.11 29.63
CA SER A 115 -23.34 10.40 28.68
C SER A 115 -22.85 10.69 27.25
N ALA A 116 -22.05 9.80 26.67
CA ALA A 116 -21.58 9.86 25.28
C ALA A 116 -21.66 8.47 24.61
N ILE A 117 -21.63 8.42 23.29
CA ILE A 117 -21.74 7.16 22.54
C ILE A 117 -20.35 6.71 22.10
N ARG A 118 -19.94 5.51 22.50
CA ARG A 118 -18.75 4.87 21.92
C ARG A 118 -19.00 4.60 20.44
N TYR A 119 -18.14 5.11 19.56
CA TYR A 119 -18.31 4.91 18.11
C TYR A 119 -18.29 3.42 17.75
N ASP A 120 -17.52 2.58 18.46
CA ASP A 120 -17.49 1.13 18.26
C ASP A 120 -18.87 0.48 18.47
N THR A 121 -19.70 1.02 19.37
CA THR A 121 -21.09 0.58 19.56
C THR A 121 -21.90 0.78 18.28
N LEU A 122 -21.81 1.95 17.64
CA LEU A 122 -22.50 2.23 16.37
C LEU A 122 -21.93 1.39 15.23
N LYS A 123 -20.59 1.26 15.19
CA LYS A 123 -19.86 0.48 14.20
C LYS A 123 -20.33 -0.97 14.17
N ARG A 124 -20.64 -1.58 15.32
CA ARG A 124 -21.22 -2.94 15.40
C ARG A 124 -22.54 -3.06 14.63
N TYR A 125 -23.45 -2.10 14.78
CA TYR A 125 -24.74 -2.11 14.11
C TYR A 125 -24.62 -1.83 12.61
N ILE A 126 -23.75 -0.87 12.24
CA ILE A 126 -23.44 -0.57 10.83
C ILE A 126 -22.85 -1.81 10.13
N ARG A 127 -21.92 -2.52 10.80
CA ARG A 127 -21.34 -3.78 10.30
C ARG A 127 -22.41 -4.85 10.08
N SER A 128 -23.34 -5.00 11.02
CA SER A 128 -24.43 -5.98 10.95
C SER A 128 -25.51 -5.67 9.91
N SER A 129 -25.48 -4.50 9.25
CA SER A 129 -26.45 -4.12 8.22
C SER A 129 -26.33 -5.01 6.98
N ARG A 130 -27.49 -5.33 6.39
CA ARG A 130 -27.62 -6.05 5.11
C ARG A 130 -27.39 -5.16 3.88
N ALA A 131 -27.22 -3.85 4.06
CA ALA A 131 -26.95 -2.94 2.97
C ALA A 131 -25.67 -3.36 2.22
N LYS A 132 -25.74 -3.40 0.88
CA LYS A 132 -24.59 -3.65 -0.01
C LYS A 132 -23.48 -2.62 0.16
N ARG A 133 -23.86 -1.37 0.46
CA ARG A 133 -22.99 -0.20 0.58
C ARG A 133 -23.21 0.47 1.93
N LYS A 134 -22.14 0.85 2.62
CA LYS A 134 -22.20 1.52 3.93
C LYS A 134 -21.34 2.77 3.87
N VAL A 135 -21.93 3.93 4.14
CA VAL A 135 -21.22 5.22 4.18
C VAL A 135 -21.35 5.81 5.57
N VAL A 136 -20.24 6.23 6.16
CA VAL A 136 -20.22 6.90 7.46
C VAL A 136 -19.53 8.25 7.30
N LEU A 137 -20.18 9.30 7.76
CA LEU A 137 -19.69 10.68 7.70
C LEU A 137 -19.61 11.24 9.12
N LEU A 138 -18.41 11.59 9.58
CA LEU A 138 -18.18 12.09 10.94
C LEU A 138 -17.67 13.53 10.91
N ASP A 139 -18.54 14.46 11.31
CA ASP A 139 -18.24 15.89 11.46
C ASP A 139 -18.03 16.26 12.93
N CYS A 140 -16.92 15.77 13.48
CA CYS A 140 -16.52 16.01 14.87
C CYS A 140 -15.00 15.96 15.04
N CYS A 141 -14.50 16.52 16.15
CA CYS A 141 -13.08 16.43 16.54
C CYS A 141 -12.63 14.98 16.70
N TYR A 142 -11.36 14.68 16.42
CA TYR A 142 -10.78 13.33 16.57
C TYR A 142 -11.45 12.23 15.72
N SER A 143 -12.29 12.62 14.76
CA SER A 143 -13.08 11.70 13.91
C SER A 143 -12.22 10.75 13.06
N ALA A 144 -10.97 11.11 12.73
CA ALA A 144 -10.04 10.20 12.05
C ALA A 144 -9.73 8.93 12.87
N ARG A 145 -9.87 8.93 14.20
CA ARG A 145 -9.65 7.73 15.03
C ARG A 145 -10.72 6.66 14.88
N ALA A 146 -11.89 7.01 14.33
CA ALA A 146 -12.88 6.01 13.90
C ALA A 146 -12.31 5.05 12.83
N MET A 147 -11.24 5.46 12.15
CA MET A 147 -10.53 4.69 11.11
C MET A 147 -9.52 3.69 11.69
N ALA A 148 -9.03 3.91 12.92
CA ALA A 148 -7.96 3.15 13.57
C ALA A 148 -8.42 1.85 14.28
N GLY A 149 -9.64 1.38 14.01
CA GLY A 149 -10.34 0.37 14.80
C GLY A 149 -9.47 -0.77 15.38
N ALA A 150 -9.51 -0.86 16.72
CA ALA A 150 -8.90 -1.83 17.64
C ALA A 150 -7.59 -1.39 18.32
N MET A 151 -7.68 -0.47 19.28
CA MET A 151 -6.73 -0.41 20.41
C MET A 151 -7.46 -0.02 21.70
N GLY A 152 -8.33 -0.90 22.18
CA GLY A 152 -8.65 -0.96 23.61
C GLY A 152 -7.53 -1.74 24.32
N SER A 153 -7.03 -1.21 25.42
CA SER A 153 -5.92 -1.70 26.25
C SER A 153 -5.77 -3.23 26.29
N GLY A 154 -4.74 -3.68 25.57
CA GLY A 154 -4.41 -5.09 25.35
C GLY A 154 -3.41 -5.18 24.20
N ALA A 155 -2.18 -4.78 24.49
CA ALA A 155 -0.95 -4.91 23.71
C ALA A 155 -1.08 -5.42 22.26
N ALA A 156 -0.85 -4.50 21.31
CA ALA A 156 -0.16 -4.73 20.02
C ALA A 156 -0.42 -6.06 19.28
N ASN A 157 -1.65 -6.58 19.25
CA ASN A 157 -1.98 -7.78 18.47
C ASN A 157 -3.45 -7.80 18.13
N LEU A 158 -3.79 -7.35 16.92
CA LEU A 158 -5.04 -7.65 16.21
C LEU A 158 -4.95 -7.16 14.75
N VAL A 159 -3.84 -7.44 14.07
CA VAL A 159 -3.82 -7.40 12.60
C VAL A 159 -4.54 -8.67 12.11
N HIS A 160 -5.71 -8.47 11.52
CA HIS A 160 -6.66 -9.47 11.00
C HIS A 160 -7.52 -10.25 12.03
N LYS A 161 -8.69 -9.68 12.38
CA LYS A 161 -9.91 -10.47 12.63
C LYS A 161 -11.08 -9.94 11.79
N ALA A 162 -11.53 -10.79 10.86
CA ALA A 162 -12.80 -10.88 10.14
C ALA A 162 -13.73 -9.64 9.94
N ASP A 163 -14.11 -9.45 8.66
CA ASP A 163 -15.39 -8.99 8.11
C ASP A 163 -15.88 -7.54 8.30
N VAL A 164 -15.92 -6.77 7.20
CA VAL A 164 -17.17 -6.38 6.48
C VAL A 164 -16.78 -5.63 5.18
N ASP A 165 -17.20 -6.18 4.03
CA ASP A 165 -17.12 -5.54 2.70
C ASP A 165 -18.01 -4.29 2.57
N GLY A 166 -17.55 -3.28 1.81
CA GLY A 166 -18.42 -2.20 1.31
C GLY A 166 -18.60 -0.96 2.21
N THR A 167 -17.71 -0.71 3.18
CA THR A 167 -17.79 0.49 4.05
C THR A 167 -16.83 1.61 3.62
N CYS A 168 -17.34 2.83 3.45
CA CYS A 168 -16.59 4.07 3.26
C CYS A 168 -16.82 5.01 4.44
N LEU A 169 -15.75 5.43 5.12
CA LEU A 169 -15.79 6.38 6.24
C LEU A 169 -15.05 7.65 5.86
N ILE A 170 -15.69 8.82 5.99
CA ILE A 170 -15.05 10.13 5.85
C ILE A 170 -15.19 10.91 7.16
N ALA A 171 -14.08 11.44 7.64
CA ALA A 171 -13.97 12.18 8.90
C ALA A 171 -13.51 13.62 8.64
N ALA A 172 -14.04 14.59 9.39
CA ALA A 172 -13.82 16.02 9.18
C ALA A 172 -12.43 16.53 9.57
N ALA A 173 -11.70 15.84 10.43
CA ALA A 173 -10.40 16.30 10.93
C ALA A 173 -9.44 15.14 11.20
N ARG A 174 -8.12 15.44 11.13
CA ARG A 174 -7.03 14.54 11.53
C ARG A 174 -7.12 14.15 13.00
N GLU A 175 -6.43 13.07 13.41
CA GLU A 175 -6.48 12.50 14.76
C GLU A 175 -6.07 13.46 15.89
N THR A 176 -5.47 14.62 15.56
CA THR A 176 -5.02 15.65 16.52
C THR A 176 -5.55 17.06 16.22
N ALA A 177 -6.49 17.21 15.27
CA ALA A 177 -7.01 18.52 14.86
C ALA A 177 -8.45 18.75 15.37
N LEU A 178 -8.70 19.96 15.90
CA LEU A 178 -10.04 20.41 16.25
C LEU A 178 -10.85 20.68 14.98
N ALA A 179 -12.04 20.09 14.88
CA ALA A 179 -13.02 20.47 13.87
C ALA A 179 -13.54 21.88 14.21
N LEU A 180 -13.32 22.84 13.33
CA LEU A 180 -13.70 24.24 13.56
C LEU A 180 -15.14 24.47 13.08
N ALA A 181 -16.04 24.77 14.03
CA ALA A 181 -17.23 25.55 13.74
C ALA A 181 -16.86 27.04 13.92
N VAL A 182 -16.71 27.78 12.83
CA VAL A 182 -16.38 29.21 12.91
C VAL A 182 -17.64 29.96 13.37
N PRO A 183 -17.59 30.76 14.45
CA PRO A 183 -18.75 31.51 14.92
C PRO A 183 -19.34 32.40 13.82
N GLY A 184 -20.62 32.20 13.49
CA GLY A 184 -21.34 32.98 12.48
C GLY A 184 -21.44 32.36 11.09
N GLU A 185 -20.80 31.21 10.83
CA GLU A 185 -21.02 30.46 9.59
C GLU A 185 -22.34 29.68 9.63
N LYS A 186 -23.02 29.61 8.47
CA LYS A 186 -24.32 28.93 8.33
C LYS A 186 -24.21 27.41 8.50
N TYR A 187 -23.08 26.82 8.10
CA TYR A 187 -22.81 25.39 8.19
C TYR A 187 -21.46 25.17 8.87
N THR A 188 -21.23 23.99 9.44
CA THR A 188 -19.87 23.60 9.87
C THR A 188 -18.94 23.53 8.68
N ALA A 189 -17.62 23.68 8.90
CA ALA A 189 -16.65 23.73 7.83
C ALA A 189 -16.69 22.51 6.90
N PHE A 190 -16.75 21.30 7.47
CA PHE A 190 -16.80 20.06 6.72
C PHE A 190 -18.13 19.92 5.95
N THR A 191 -19.26 20.09 6.64
CA THR A 191 -20.57 19.89 6.03
C THR A 191 -20.91 20.97 5.00
N GLY A 192 -20.45 22.21 5.20
CA GLY A 192 -20.62 23.29 4.23
C GLY A 192 -19.96 22.96 2.87
N VAL A 193 -18.76 22.39 2.89
CA VAL A 193 -18.06 21.97 1.66
C VAL A 193 -18.67 20.70 1.07
N LEU A 194 -19.12 19.76 1.91
CA LEU A 194 -19.87 18.58 1.44
C LEU A 194 -21.15 19.01 0.69
N LEU A 195 -21.92 19.92 1.28
CA LEU A 195 -23.14 20.47 0.68
C LEU A 195 -22.83 21.24 -0.61
N GLU A 196 -21.75 22.03 -0.65
CA GLU A 196 -21.30 22.72 -1.86
C GLU A 196 -21.16 21.75 -3.04
N PHE A 197 -20.47 20.62 -2.84
CA PHE A 197 -20.23 19.64 -3.90
C PHE A 197 -21.44 18.76 -4.21
N LEU A 198 -22.27 18.40 -3.22
CA LEU A 198 -23.52 17.68 -3.49
C LEU A 198 -24.51 18.52 -4.30
N GLU A 199 -24.53 19.84 -4.10
CA GLU A 199 -25.49 20.75 -4.75
C GLU A 199 -25.01 21.27 -6.09
N ARG A 200 -23.72 21.61 -6.21
CA ARG A 200 -23.15 22.22 -7.41
C ARG A 200 -22.44 21.21 -8.30
N GLY A 201 -21.94 20.13 -7.73
CA GLY A 201 -21.10 19.15 -8.41
C GLY A 201 -19.61 19.50 -8.38
N VAL A 202 -18.80 18.58 -8.90
CA VAL A 202 -17.35 18.72 -9.09
C VAL A 202 -17.08 18.83 -10.59
N GLU A 203 -16.42 19.90 -11.03
CA GLU A 203 -16.10 20.08 -12.45
C GLU A 203 -15.27 18.90 -12.97
N GLY A 204 -15.75 18.26 -14.04
CA GLY A 204 -15.07 17.10 -14.61
C GLY A 204 -15.98 16.26 -15.50
N PRO A 205 -15.42 15.21 -16.12
CA PRO A 205 -16.12 14.37 -17.09
C PRO A 205 -16.98 13.27 -16.44
N HIS A 206 -17.17 13.29 -15.12
CA HIS A 206 -17.88 12.25 -14.37
C HIS A 206 -19.32 12.66 -14.10
N GLU A 207 -20.29 11.81 -14.49
CA GLU A 207 -21.72 12.10 -14.32
C GLU A 207 -22.21 11.89 -12.87
N LEU A 208 -21.52 11.08 -12.08
CA LEU A 208 -21.86 10.78 -10.69
C LEU A 208 -20.77 11.25 -9.73
N LEU A 209 -21.16 11.56 -8.49
CA LEU A 209 -20.26 11.90 -7.40
C LEU A 209 -20.00 10.64 -6.55
N SER A 210 -18.83 10.03 -6.76
CA SER A 210 -18.34 8.98 -5.87
C SER A 210 -17.81 9.54 -4.55
N MET A 211 -17.74 8.71 -3.50
CA MET A 211 -17.16 9.12 -2.23
C MET A 211 -15.69 9.57 -2.36
N SER A 212 -14.90 8.94 -3.25
CA SER A 212 -13.53 9.39 -3.56
C SER A 212 -13.50 10.77 -4.20
N MET A 213 -14.40 11.05 -5.15
CA MET A 213 -14.45 12.36 -5.79
C MET A 213 -14.88 13.45 -4.80
N LEU A 214 -15.89 13.16 -3.97
CA LEU A 214 -16.30 14.06 -2.91
C LEU A 214 -15.15 14.29 -1.93
N TYR A 215 -14.43 13.25 -1.52
CA TYR A 215 -13.28 13.36 -0.63
C TYR A 215 -12.17 14.24 -1.23
N ASP A 216 -11.72 13.97 -2.45
CA ASP A 216 -10.64 14.70 -3.09
C ASP A 216 -11.00 16.17 -3.31
N ALA A 217 -12.23 16.44 -3.75
CA ALA A 217 -12.75 17.80 -3.93
C ALA A 217 -12.86 18.54 -2.58
N MET A 218 -13.42 17.90 -1.55
CA MET A 218 -13.52 18.45 -0.20
C MET A 218 -12.13 18.74 0.38
N ARG A 219 -11.18 17.80 0.23
CA ARG A 219 -9.81 17.95 0.71
C ARG A 219 -9.10 19.13 0.04
N SER A 220 -9.19 19.22 -1.29
CA SER A 220 -8.61 20.34 -2.05
C SER A 220 -9.19 21.69 -1.60
N ARG A 221 -10.52 21.77 -1.45
CA ARG A 221 -11.24 22.98 -1.06
C ARG A 221 -10.97 23.41 0.39
N LEU A 222 -10.94 22.46 1.33
CA LEU A 222 -10.67 22.71 2.75
C LEU A 222 -9.20 23.10 2.95
N LYS A 223 -8.26 22.44 2.27
CA LYS A 223 -6.84 22.79 2.26
C LYS A 223 -6.62 24.21 1.71
N GLY A 224 -7.23 24.55 0.58
CA GLY A 224 -7.16 25.90 0.01
C GLY A 224 -7.73 26.99 0.92
N ALA A 225 -8.68 26.64 1.79
CA ALA A 225 -9.25 27.53 2.79
C ALA A 225 -8.49 27.52 4.14
N SER A 226 -7.35 26.82 4.23
CA SER A 226 -6.61 26.61 5.49
C SER A 226 -7.46 26.03 6.63
N ARG A 227 -8.40 25.14 6.29
CA ARG A 227 -9.25 24.41 7.23
C ARG A 227 -8.74 22.97 7.43
N PRO A 228 -9.14 22.27 8.52
CA PRO A 228 -8.75 20.88 8.74
C PRO A 228 -9.03 20.00 7.52
N GLU A 229 -8.02 19.24 7.08
CA GLU A 229 -8.16 18.31 5.96
C GLU A 229 -8.99 17.10 6.41
N PRO A 230 -10.02 16.70 5.64
CA PRO A 230 -10.78 15.51 5.94
C PRO A 230 -9.90 14.27 5.76
N GLN A 231 -10.24 13.18 6.43
CA GLN A 231 -9.62 11.87 6.25
C GLN A 231 -10.64 10.92 5.62
N MET A 232 -10.19 9.94 4.85
CA MET A 232 -11.03 8.87 4.31
C MET A 232 -10.39 7.51 4.58
N ASN A 233 -11.18 6.58 5.10
CA ASN A 233 -10.83 5.17 5.16
C ASN A 233 -11.87 4.40 4.35
N SER A 234 -11.40 3.66 3.36
CA SER A 234 -12.23 2.81 2.51
C SER A 234 -11.60 1.44 2.41
N ARG A 235 -12.44 0.38 2.41
CA ARG A 235 -12.01 -0.98 2.13
C ARG A 235 -12.62 -1.42 0.79
N ASN A 236 -11.83 -2.05 -0.07
CA ASN A 236 -12.24 -2.51 -1.41
C ASN A 236 -12.79 -1.35 -2.28
N ALA A 237 -13.80 -1.61 -3.11
CA ALA A 237 -14.40 -0.60 -4.01
C ALA A 237 -15.30 0.44 -3.30
N ALA A 238 -15.32 0.52 -1.96
CA ALA A 238 -16.24 1.38 -1.22
C ALA A 238 -16.00 2.89 -1.43
N ALA A 239 -14.79 3.31 -1.80
CA ALA A 239 -14.52 4.68 -2.22
C ALA A 239 -15.30 5.08 -3.49
N GLN A 240 -15.73 4.10 -4.30
CA GLN A 240 -16.48 4.30 -5.54
C GLN A 240 -18.01 4.28 -5.31
N ILE A 241 -18.47 4.28 -4.06
CA ILE A 241 -19.91 4.41 -3.77
C ILE A 241 -20.38 5.79 -4.26
N CYS A 242 -21.32 5.81 -5.20
CA CYS A 242 -21.93 7.04 -5.71
C CYS A 242 -23.24 7.31 -4.99
N ILE A 243 -23.29 8.35 -4.15
CA ILE A 243 -24.51 8.78 -3.43
C ILE A 243 -25.15 10.05 -4.01
N ALA A 244 -24.62 10.60 -5.11
CA ALA A 244 -25.19 11.77 -5.76
C ALA A 244 -24.84 11.83 -7.25
N ARG A 245 -25.69 12.51 -8.03
CA ARG A 245 -25.40 12.93 -9.41
C ARG A 245 -24.51 14.18 -9.41
N ASN A 246 -23.58 14.24 -10.35
CA ASN A 246 -22.69 15.38 -10.51
C ASN A 246 -23.34 16.49 -11.35
N ARG A 247 -23.87 17.51 -10.68
CA ARG A 247 -24.54 18.65 -11.35
C ARG A 247 -23.60 19.56 -12.15
N ALA A 248 -22.28 19.47 -11.94
CA ALA A 248 -21.25 20.19 -12.70
C ALA A 248 -20.66 19.35 -13.84
N TYR A 249 -21.33 18.26 -14.24
CA TYR A 249 -20.87 17.42 -15.33
C TYR A 249 -20.73 18.24 -16.63
N VAL A 250 -19.50 18.29 -17.15
CA VAL A 250 -19.20 18.90 -18.45
C VAL A 250 -18.85 17.77 -19.43
N PRO A 251 -19.69 17.51 -20.45
CA PRO A 251 -19.36 16.53 -21.48
C PRO A 251 -18.10 16.98 -22.24
N LYS A 252 -17.14 16.07 -22.37
CA LYS A 252 -15.79 16.36 -22.88
C LYS A 252 -15.85 16.77 -24.36
N GLN A 253 -15.56 18.03 -24.69
CA GLN A 253 -15.30 18.44 -26.07
C GLN A 253 -13.90 17.99 -26.52
N PRO A 254 -13.73 17.51 -27.76
CA PRO A 254 -12.43 17.10 -28.28
C PRO A 254 -11.50 18.31 -28.44
N SER A 255 -10.37 18.32 -27.71
CA SER A 255 -9.35 19.36 -27.85
C SER A 255 -8.40 19.10 -29.03
N PRO A 256 -7.86 20.15 -29.70
CA PRO A 256 -6.99 20.00 -30.86
C PRO A 256 -5.57 19.59 -30.46
N LEU A 257 -4.97 18.66 -31.21
CA LEU A 257 -3.60 18.17 -31.03
C LEU A 257 -2.53 19.20 -31.46
N PRO A 258 -1.41 19.34 -30.75
CA PRO A 258 -0.25 20.08 -31.24
C PRO A 258 0.63 19.22 -32.18
N ALA A 259 1.34 19.92 -33.07
CA ALA A 259 2.00 19.37 -34.25
C ALA A 259 3.22 18.46 -33.98
N ARG A 260 3.32 17.44 -34.85
CA ARG A 260 4.31 16.35 -34.94
C ARG A 260 5.75 16.88 -35.15
N ARG A 261 6.72 16.37 -34.37
CA ARG A 261 8.14 16.31 -34.78
C ARG A 261 8.47 14.85 -35.09
N GLU A 262 8.96 14.62 -36.31
CA GLU A 262 9.31 13.30 -36.84
C GLU A 262 10.47 12.66 -36.06
N ARG A 263 10.30 11.39 -35.67
CA ARG A 263 11.37 10.52 -35.16
C ARG A 263 11.81 9.55 -36.26
N SER A 264 13.13 9.44 -36.38
CA SER A 264 13.88 8.46 -37.17
C SER A 264 13.47 7.01 -36.83
N ALA A 265 13.21 6.23 -37.87
CA ALA A 265 13.03 4.78 -37.82
C ALA A 265 14.38 4.09 -37.57
N ASN A 266 14.47 3.30 -36.50
CA ASN A 266 15.16 2.00 -36.45
C ASN A 266 15.21 1.48 -35.00
N ALA A 267 14.24 0.64 -34.67
CA ALA A 267 14.37 -0.38 -33.64
C ALA A 267 13.52 -1.57 -34.10
N GLN A 268 14.18 -2.67 -34.48
CA GLN A 268 13.51 -3.94 -34.78
C GLN A 268 13.09 -4.61 -33.46
N PRO A 269 11.82 -5.07 -33.30
CA PRO A 269 11.41 -5.88 -32.17
C PRO A 269 11.78 -7.35 -32.35
N LEU A 270 12.08 -8.01 -31.24
CA LEU A 270 12.32 -9.44 -31.12
C LEU A 270 11.06 -10.25 -31.46
N GLY A 271 11.14 -11.09 -32.49
CA GLY A 271 10.52 -12.43 -32.60
C GLY A 271 9.07 -12.69 -32.17
N HIS A 272 8.14 -11.75 -32.36
CA HIS A 272 6.71 -11.95 -32.09
C HIS A 272 5.91 -11.95 -33.41
N ASP A 273 5.13 -13.00 -33.71
CA ASP A 273 4.19 -12.98 -34.85
C ASP A 273 2.86 -12.35 -34.40
N PRO A 274 2.57 -11.08 -34.72
CA PRO A 274 1.38 -10.38 -34.24
C PRO A 274 0.08 -10.98 -34.79
N VAL A 275 0.15 -11.73 -35.90
CA VAL A 275 -1.02 -12.37 -36.51
C VAL A 275 -1.50 -13.54 -35.66
N SER A 276 -0.59 -14.22 -34.93
CA SER A 276 -0.92 -15.32 -34.03
C SER A 276 -1.79 -14.86 -32.84
N ASP A 277 -1.53 -13.69 -32.28
CA ASP A 277 -2.32 -13.16 -31.16
C ASP A 277 -3.76 -12.85 -31.60
N LEU A 278 -3.92 -12.24 -32.78
CA LEU A 278 -5.25 -12.01 -33.34
C LEU A 278 -6.00 -13.33 -33.51
N GLN A 279 -5.38 -14.36 -34.09
CA GLN A 279 -6.03 -15.67 -34.30
C GLN A 279 -6.48 -16.34 -33.00
N THR A 280 -5.63 -16.31 -31.95
CA THR A 280 -5.93 -16.94 -30.66
C THR A 280 -6.94 -16.16 -29.81
N SER A 281 -7.25 -14.91 -30.18
CA SER A 281 -8.22 -14.06 -29.49
C SER A 281 -9.65 -14.17 -30.02
N LEU A 282 -9.83 -14.62 -31.27
CA LEU A 282 -11.10 -14.56 -32.00
C LEU A 282 -12.11 -15.58 -31.47
N VAL A 283 -13.36 -15.12 -31.28
CA VAL A 283 -14.48 -15.97 -30.85
C VAL A 283 -15.64 -15.94 -31.83
N ARG A 284 -16.43 -17.01 -31.84
CA ARG A 284 -17.80 -17.04 -32.38
C ARG A 284 -18.79 -16.98 -31.24
N VAL A 285 -19.76 -16.08 -31.38
CA VAL A 285 -20.93 -16.02 -30.50
C VAL A 285 -22.02 -16.92 -31.09
N LEU A 286 -22.60 -17.76 -30.24
CA LEU A 286 -23.57 -18.79 -30.62
C LEU A 286 -24.95 -18.48 -30.03
N SER A 287 -26.00 -18.72 -30.80
CA SER A 287 -27.38 -18.68 -30.32
C SER A 287 -27.69 -19.85 -29.37
N ALA A 288 -28.84 -19.79 -28.70
CA ALA A 288 -29.36 -20.93 -27.91
C ALA A 288 -29.55 -22.22 -28.74
N THR A 289 -29.76 -22.10 -30.06
CA THR A 289 -29.88 -23.24 -30.99
C THR A 289 -28.53 -23.71 -31.55
N GLY A 290 -27.44 -23.00 -31.23
CA GLY A 290 -26.08 -23.32 -31.66
C GLY A 290 -25.67 -22.72 -33.01
N GLU A 291 -26.47 -21.81 -33.57
CA GLU A 291 -26.16 -21.08 -34.80
C GLU A 291 -25.18 -19.92 -34.52
N VAL A 292 -24.33 -19.58 -35.49
CA VAL A 292 -23.38 -18.47 -35.35
C VAL A 292 -24.11 -17.14 -35.59
N VAL A 293 -24.12 -16.28 -34.57
CA VAL A 293 -24.80 -14.97 -34.64
C VAL A 293 -23.82 -13.82 -34.90
N GLY A 294 -22.55 -13.97 -34.54
CA GLY A 294 -21.54 -12.94 -34.77
C GLY A 294 -20.17 -13.28 -34.23
N GLY A 295 -19.27 -12.30 -34.30
CA GLY A 295 -17.88 -12.43 -33.85
C GLY A 295 -17.60 -11.64 -32.58
N GLY A 296 -16.47 -11.95 -31.97
CA GLY A 296 -15.90 -11.17 -30.87
C GLY A 296 -14.41 -11.45 -30.74
N PHE A 297 -13.77 -10.79 -29.78
CA PHE A 297 -12.34 -10.98 -29.53
C PHE A 297 -11.97 -10.70 -28.07
N LEU A 298 -10.93 -11.36 -27.58
CA LEU A 298 -10.42 -11.16 -26.22
C LEU A 298 -9.68 -9.82 -26.09
N VAL A 299 -10.12 -9.00 -25.14
CA VAL A 299 -9.49 -7.73 -24.74
C VAL A 299 -8.75 -7.84 -23.39
N SER A 300 -9.03 -8.89 -22.61
CA SER A 300 -8.20 -9.37 -21.49
C SER A 300 -8.16 -10.90 -21.49
N ALA A 301 -7.45 -11.50 -20.53
CA ALA A 301 -7.38 -12.96 -20.37
C ALA A 301 -8.76 -13.65 -20.24
N ASP A 302 -9.79 -12.92 -19.82
CA ASP A 302 -11.12 -13.45 -19.55
C ASP A 302 -12.28 -12.57 -20.04
N VAL A 303 -12.02 -11.45 -20.71
CA VAL A 303 -13.06 -10.55 -21.23
C VAL A 303 -13.05 -10.52 -22.75
N VAL A 304 -14.20 -10.86 -23.32
CA VAL A 304 -14.51 -10.78 -24.75
C VAL A 304 -15.27 -9.50 -25.05
N CYS A 305 -14.87 -8.79 -26.09
CA CYS A 305 -15.58 -7.66 -26.67
C CYS A 305 -16.38 -8.11 -27.92
N THR A 306 -17.63 -7.67 -28.03
CA THR A 306 -18.50 -7.88 -29.20
C THR A 306 -19.54 -6.74 -29.32
N CYS A 307 -20.37 -6.74 -30.35
CA CYS A 307 -21.49 -5.80 -30.48
C CYS A 307 -22.66 -6.18 -29.56
N ALA A 308 -23.42 -5.18 -29.12
CA ALA A 308 -24.62 -5.41 -28.32
C ALA A 308 -25.65 -6.25 -29.10
N TYR A 309 -25.96 -5.89 -30.35
CA TYR A 309 -26.93 -6.65 -31.14
C TYR A 309 -26.56 -8.13 -31.34
N VAL A 310 -25.26 -8.48 -31.39
CA VAL A 310 -24.81 -9.88 -31.52
C VAL A 310 -25.23 -10.71 -30.30
N VAL A 311 -25.22 -10.11 -29.12
CA VAL A 311 -25.67 -10.75 -27.88
C VAL A 311 -27.19 -10.77 -27.79
N GLN A 312 -27.89 -9.74 -28.30
CA GLN A 312 -29.36 -9.78 -28.42
C GLN A 312 -29.81 -10.96 -29.28
N ASP A 313 -29.18 -11.09 -30.46
CA ASP A 313 -29.43 -12.20 -31.38
C ASP A 313 -29.07 -13.56 -30.73
N ALA A 314 -27.97 -13.63 -29.97
CA ALA A 314 -27.58 -14.84 -29.25
C ALA A 314 -28.64 -15.29 -28.22
N LEU A 315 -29.24 -14.32 -27.52
CA LEU A 315 -30.24 -14.55 -26.47
C LEU A 315 -31.66 -14.67 -27.02
N GLY A 316 -31.90 -14.32 -28.29
CA GLY A 316 -33.22 -14.28 -28.90
C GLY A 316 -34.15 -13.24 -28.27
N VAL A 317 -33.59 -12.14 -27.75
CA VAL A 317 -34.37 -11.05 -27.14
C VAL A 317 -34.68 -9.96 -28.18
N PRO A 318 -35.87 -9.31 -28.11
CA PRO A 318 -36.20 -8.22 -29.03
C PRO A 318 -35.22 -7.04 -28.92
N SER A 319 -35.00 -6.34 -30.03
CA SER A 319 -34.24 -5.09 -30.09
C SER A 319 -34.73 -4.10 -29.03
N HIS A 320 -33.82 -3.40 -28.35
CA HIS A 320 -34.09 -2.47 -27.23
C HIS A 320 -34.51 -3.12 -25.89
N THR A 321 -34.32 -4.43 -25.73
CA THR A 321 -34.42 -5.08 -24.41
C THR A 321 -33.02 -5.19 -23.80
N ASP A 322 -32.79 -4.55 -22.65
CA ASP A 322 -31.52 -4.66 -21.95
C ASP A 322 -31.36 -6.06 -21.34
N PRO A 323 -30.32 -6.83 -21.73
CA PRO A 323 -30.07 -8.12 -21.12
C PRO A 323 -29.65 -7.96 -19.65
N VAL A 324 -30.09 -8.88 -18.80
CA VAL A 324 -29.71 -8.86 -17.38
C VAL A 324 -28.22 -9.18 -17.23
N PRO A 325 -27.41 -8.36 -16.53
CA PRO A 325 -26.01 -8.68 -16.23
C PRO A 325 -25.87 -10.07 -15.58
N GLY A 326 -24.85 -10.81 -15.99
CA GLY A 326 -24.66 -12.21 -15.57
C GLY A 326 -25.42 -13.25 -16.41
N THR A 327 -26.28 -12.84 -17.35
CA THR A 327 -26.86 -13.76 -18.34
C THR A 327 -25.75 -14.40 -19.16
N LEU A 328 -25.83 -15.72 -19.35
CA LEU A 328 -24.79 -16.50 -20.01
C LEU A 328 -25.03 -16.60 -21.52
N VAL A 329 -23.99 -16.31 -22.30
CA VAL A 329 -23.95 -16.46 -23.76
C VAL A 329 -22.97 -17.59 -24.10
N GLY A 330 -23.32 -18.42 -25.09
CA GLY A 330 -22.45 -19.47 -25.60
C GLY A 330 -21.44 -18.93 -26.61
N LEU A 331 -20.17 -19.34 -26.49
CA LEU A 331 -19.14 -18.99 -27.46
C LEU A 331 -18.12 -20.12 -27.67
N ASP A 332 -17.40 -20.07 -28.78
CA ASP A 332 -16.27 -20.94 -29.07
C ASP A 332 -15.10 -20.22 -29.75
N PHE A 333 -13.92 -20.86 -29.69
CA PHE A 333 -12.68 -20.35 -30.30
C PHE A 333 -12.37 -21.16 -31.56
N PRO A 334 -12.78 -20.72 -32.77
CA PRO A 334 -12.76 -21.55 -33.97
C PRO A 334 -11.36 -21.82 -34.55
N LEU A 335 -10.39 -20.97 -34.22
CA LEU A 335 -9.02 -21.04 -34.74
C LEU A 335 -8.06 -21.76 -33.78
N LEU A 336 -8.52 -22.19 -32.61
CA LEU A 336 -7.78 -23.05 -31.70
C LEU A 336 -8.02 -24.54 -32.00
N ASP A 337 -7.01 -25.35 -31.72
CA ASP A 337 -7.12 -26.81 -31.81
C ASP A 337 -8.23 -27.33 -30.88
N GLY A 338 -9.08 -28.20 -31.40
CA GLY A 338 -10.21 -28.77 -30.67
C GLY A 338 -11.41 -27.83 -30.50
N ARG A 339 -11.34 -26.56 -30.94
CA ARG A 339 -12.44 -25.58 -30.91
C ARG A 339 -13.18 -25.52 -29.56
N PRO A 340 -12.47 -25.18 -28.48
CA PRO A 340 -13.02 -25.21 -27.14
C PRO A 340 -14.26 -24.30 -27.05
N ARG A 341 -15.33 -24.84 -26.43
CA ARG A 341 -16.57 -24.12 -26.14
C ARG A 341 -16.57 -23.65 -24.70
N VAL A 342 -17.04 -22.43 -24.49
CA VAL A 342 -17.15 -21.82 -23.16
C VAL A 342 -18.42 -20.98 -23.08
N ARG A 343 -18.83 -20.62 -21.86
CA ARG A 343 -19.89 -19.64 -21.63
C ARG A 343 -19.28 -18.36 -21.08
N ALA A 344 -19.88 -17.22 -21.40
CA ALA A 344 -19.51 -15.95 -20.80
C ALA A 344 -20.74 -15.21 -20.27
N GLY A 345 -20.58 -14.58 -19.11
CA GLY A 345 -21.60 -13.72 -18.52
C GLY A 345 -21.47 -12.29 -19.04
N ILE A 346 -22.59 -11.63 -19.30
CA ILE A 346 -22.61 -10.20 -19.67
C ILE A 346 -22.15 -9.36 -18.47
N VAL A 347 -21.11 -8.54 -18.66
CA VAL A 347 -20.54 -7.67 -17.61
C VAL A 347 -20.80 -6.19 -17.86
N SER A 348 -20.77 -5.76 -19.13
CA SER A 348 -21.08 -4.39 -19.53
C SER A 348 -21.83 -4.40 -20.85
N TRP A 349 -22.76 -3.46 -21.02
CA TRP A 349 -23.71 -3.40 -22.12
C TRP A 349 -24.02 -1.97 -22.52
N HIS A 350 -23.89 -1.64 -23.80
CA HIS A 350 -24.32 -0.36 -24.35
C HIS A 350 -24.93 -0.60 -25.75
N ASP A 351 -26.22 -0.30 -25.88
CA ASP A 351 -26.99 -0.40 -27.14
C ASP A 351 -27.58 0.96 -27.51
N GLY A 352 -26.72 1.88 -27.98
CA GLY A 352 -27.11 3.22 -28.43
C GLY A 352 -26.53 3.57 -29.80
N GLU A 353 -27.09 4.59 -30.46
CA GLU A 353 -26.62 5.05 -31.78
C GLU A 353 -25.14 5.46 -31.79
N GLU A 354 -24.64 5.97 -30.66
CA GLU A 354 -23.24 6.40 -30.51
C GLU A 354 -22.31 5.28 -30.04
N LYS A 355 -22.84 4.22 -29.40
CA LYS A 355 -22.05 3.16 -28.76
C LYS A 355 -22.82 1.84 -28.74
N ASN A 356 -22.35 0.88 -29.53
CA ASN A 356 -22.93 -0.47 -29.67
C ASN A 356 -21.89 -1.54 -29.32
N VAL A 357 -21.73 -1.80 -28.01
CA VAL A 357 -20.70 -2.71 -27.47
C VAL A 357 -21.21 -3.50 -26.27
N ALA A 358 -20.82 -4.76 -26.21
CA ALA A 358 -21.03 -5.66 -25.08
C ALA A 358 -19.71 -6.30 -24.65
N LEU A 359 -19.47 -6.33 -23.34
CA LEU A 359 -18.33 -7.02 -22.73
C LEU A 359 -18.82 -8.25 -21.99
N LEU A 360 -18.25 -9.40 -22.34
CA LEU A 360 -18.61 -10.71 -21.80
C LEU A 360 -17.41 -11.29 -21.04
N ARG A 361 -17.60 -11.74 -19.80
CA ARG A 361 -16.54 -12.40 -19.02
C ARG A 361 -16.69 -13.91 -19.08
N LEU A 362 -15.63 -14.60 -19.49
CA LEU A 362 -15.57 -16.05 -19.55
C LEU A 362 -15.80 -16.65 -18.15
N VAL A 363 -16.63 -17.69 -18.07
CA VAL A 363 -16.86 -18.42 -16.81
C VAL A 363 -15.62 -19.24 -16.41
N ALA A 364 -14.78 -19.60 -17.38
CA ALA A 364 -13.50 -20.27 -17.17
C ALA A 364 -12.49 -19.80 -18.22
N GLN A 365 -11.21 -19.71 -17.85
CA GLN A 365 -10.14 -19.44 -18.82
C GLN A 365 -10.00 -20.61 -19.81
N VAL A 366 -9.66 -20.27 -21.04
CA VAL A 366 -9.45 -21.24 -22.12
C VAL A 366 -7.96 -21.29 -22.45
N PRO A 367 -7.27 -22.43 -22.23
CA PRO A 367 -5.85 -22.54 -22.53
C PRO A 367 -5.54 -22.25 -24.00
N GLY A 368 -4.43 -21.54 -24.25
CA GLY A 368 -3.98 -21.20 -25.60
C GLY A 368 -4.60 -19.94 -26.19
N THR A 369 -5.53 -19.28 -25.48
CA THR A 369 -6.03 -17.95 -25.89
C THR A 369 -5.09 -16.84 -25.44
N ARG A 370 -5.09 -15.72 -26.18
CA ARG A 370 -4.39 -14.49 -25.80
C ARG A 370 -5.26 -13.28 -26.14
N PRO A 371 -5.25 -12.22 -25.31
CA PRO A 371 -5.91 -10.98 -25.63
C PRO A 371 -5.14 -10.19 -26.69
N VAL A 372 -5.86 -9.42 -27.50
CA VAL A 372 -5.25 -8.51 -28.48
C VAL A 372 -4.96 -7.13 -27.88
N PRO A 373 -3.85 -6.48 -28.29
CA PRO A 373 -3.57 -5.11 -27.90
C PRO A 373 -4.55 -4.15 -28.60
N LEU A 374 -5.05 -3.16 -27.85
CA LEU A 374 -5.86 -2.07 -28.37
C LEU A 374 -4.97 -0.87 -28.71
N VAL A 375 -5.08 -0.34 -29.92
CA VAL A 375 -4.28 0.80 -30.40
C VAL A 375 -5.15 2.00 -30.72
N GLY A 376 -4.67 3.20 -30.41
CA GLY A 376 -5.42 4.44 -30.61
C GLY A 376 -5.48 4.89 -32.08
N GLU A 377 -6.45 5.75 -32.40
CA GLU A 377 -6.71 6.27 -33.76
C GLU A 377 -5.65 7.25 -34.29
N ALA A 378 -4.68 7.66 -33.47
CA ALA A 378 -3.73 8.71 -33.84
C ALA A 378 -2.75 8.23 -34.93
N GLY A 379 -2.97 8.70 -36.15
CA GLY A 379 -2.06 8.46 -37.28
C GLY A 379 -2.27 7.15 -38.01
N VAL A 380 -3.45 6.55 -37.93
CA VAL A 380 -3.81 5.26 -38.58
C VAL A 380 -4.38 5.41 -39.99
N TRP A 381 -4.59 6.65 -40.46
CA TRP A 381 -5.23 6.91 -41.75
C TRP A 381 -4.36 6.46 -42.91
N GLY A 382 -4.93 5.68 -43.83
CA GLY A 382 -4.23 5.07 -44.96
C GLY A 382 -3.50 3.78 -44.62
N HIS A 383 -3.53 3.31 -43.37
CA HIS A 383 -2.92 2.03 -43.01
C HIS A 383 -3.71 0.84 -43.57
N PRO A 384 -3.01 -0.23 -43.99
CA PRO A 384 -3.64 -1.50 -44.30
C PRO A 384 -4.17 -2.14 -43.02
N CYS A 385 -5.39 -2.67 -43.10
CA CYS A 385 -6.04 -3.35 -41.99
C CYS A 385 -6.74 -4.63 -42.44
N ARG A 386 -6.95 -5.53 -41.49
CA ARG A 386 -7.65 -6.81 -41.70
C ARG A 386 -8.69 -7.07 -40.61
N THR A 387 -9.72 -7.82 -40.96
CA THR A 387 -10.76 -8.24 -40.02
C THR A 387 -11.21 -9.68 -40.32
N PHE A 388 -11.72 -10.37 -39.30
CA PHE A 388 -12.21 -11.75 -39.41
C PHE A 388 -13.63 -11.85 -38.88
N GLY A 389 -14.58 -12.17 -39.76
CA GLY A 389 -16.01 -12.26 -39.41
C GLY A 389 -16.67 -13.54 -39.92
N TYR A 390 -17.96 -13.70 -39.61
CA TYR A 390 -18.74 -14.92 -39.87
C TYR A 390 -19.99 -14.61 -40.72
N PRO A 391 -19.84 -14.27 -42.01
CA PRO A 391 -20.98 -13.97 -42.87
C PRO A 391 -21.86 -15.20 -43.14
N ALA A 392 -23.11 -14.94 -43.53
CA ALA A 392 -24.08 -15.99 -43.83
C ALA A 392 -23.54 -17.04 -44.81
N ARG A 393 -23.75 -18.33 -44.49
CA ARG A 393 -23.22 -19.51 -45.22
C ARG A 393 -21.70 -19.72 -45.13
N ARG A 394 -20.99 -18.99 -44.25
CA ARG A 394 -19.57 -19.20 -43.95
C ARG A 394 -19.30 -19.26 -42.43
N GLU A 395 -19.83 -20.29 -41.79
CA GLU A 395 -19.72 -20.50 -40.34
C GLU A 395 -18.28 -20.74 -39.83
N HIS A 396 -17.34 -21.07 -40.74
CA HIS A 396 -15.91 -21.21 -40.43
C HIS A 396 -15.13 -19.89 -40.45
N GLY A 397 -15.81 -18.77 -40.70
CA GLY A 397 -15.23 -17.44 -40.71
C GLY A 397 -14.45 -17.11 -41.96
N GLN A 398 -14.14 -15.83 -42.13
CA GLN A 398 -13.51 -15.30 -43.33
C GLN A 398 -12.70 -14.03 -43.03
N TRP A 399 -11.49 -13.98 -43.60
CA TRP A 399 -10.66 -12.78 -43.61
C TRP A 399 -11.13 -11.79 -44.68
N ALA A 400 -11.10 -10.51 -44.31
CA ALA A 400 -11.23 -9.39 -45.22
C ALA A 400 -10.11 -8.38 -44.96
N ALA A 401 -9.66 -7.70 -46.02
CA ALA A 401 -8.64 -6.66 -45.98
C ALA A 401 -9.21 -5.34 -46.50
N GLY A 402 -8.62 -4.25 -46.04
CA GLY A 402 -9.00 -2.91 -46.45
C GLY A 402 -8.02 -1.85 -45.96
N VAL A 403 -8.44 -0.59 -46.09
CA VAL A 403 -7.65 0.58 -45.70
C VAL A 403 -8.47 1.48 -44.77
N LEU A 404 -7.86 1.90 -43.66
CA LEU A 404 -8.46 2.86 -42.74
C LEU A 404 -8.53 4.25 -43.38
N ARG A 405 -9.68 4.91 -43.28
CA ARG A 405 -9.92 6.24 -43.85
C ARG A 405 -9.87 7.32 -42.79
N ALA A 406 -11.02 7.86 -42.40
CA ALA A 406 -11.12 8.97 -41.46
C ALA A 406 -12.26 8.73 -40.48
N ARG A 407 -12.27 9.53 -39.40
CA ARG A 407 -13.37 9.59 -38.44
C ARG A 407 -14.54 10.35 -39.06
N GLN A 408 -15.75 9.80 -38.91
CA GLN A 408 -17.01 10.38 -39.36
C GLN A 408 -17.56 11.37 -38.32
N GLY A 409 -18.52 12.21 -38.72
CA GLY A 409 -19.20 13.15 -37.82
C GLY A 409 -19.94 12.49 -36.65
N SER A 410 -20.27 11.20 -36.79
CA SER A 410 -20.83 10.35 -35.73
C SER A 410 -19.81 9.81 -34.72
N GLY A 411 -18.51 10.06 -34.92
CA GLY A 411 -17.43 9.52 -34.09
C GLY A 411 -16.91 8.14 -34.52
N LEU A 412 -17.62 7.43 -35.41
CA LEU A 412 -17.19 6.14 -35.96
C LEU A 412 -16.00 6.29 -36.93
N LEU A 413 -15.13 5.28 -36.99
CA LEU A 413 -14.06 5.21 -37.98
C LEU A 413 -14.57 4.57 -39.26
N GLN A 414 -14.13 5.07 -40.42
CA GLN A 414 -14.43 4.46 -41.70
C GLN A 414 -13.26 3.59 -42.18
N MET A 415 -13.59 2.39 -42.67
CA MET A 415 -12.71 1.49 -43.41
C MET A 415 -13.29 1.28 -44.82
N GLU A 416 -12.43 1.28 -45.83
CA GLU A 416 -12.79 0.85 -47.18
C GLU A 416 -12.17 -0.52 -47.46
N ALA A 417 -13.01 -1.51 -47.73
CA ALA A 417 -12.58 -2.85 -48.10
C ALA A 417 -12.08 -2.91 -49.55
N ASP A 418 -11.14 -3.81 -49.82
CA ASP A 418 -10.59 -3.98 -51.15
C ASP A 418 -11.65 -4.48 -52.15
N ALA A 419 -11.64 -3.93 -53.37
CA ALA A 419 -12.62 -4.28 -54.42
C ALA A 419 -12.59 -5.76 -54.85
N SER A 420 -11.47 -6.46 -54.60
CA SER A 420 -11.30 -7.90 -54.84
C SER A 420 -11.71 -8.79 -53.66
N GLY A 421 -12.01 -8.20 -52.50
CA GLY A 421 -12.30 -8.90 -51.24
C GLY A 421 -13.75 -8.69 -50.84
N LEU A 422 -14.59 -9.69 -51.10
CA LEU A 422 -15.86 -10.03 -50.43
C LEU A 422 -16.65 -8.87 -49.79
N THR A 423 -17.88 -8.66 -50.25
CA THR A 423 -18.81 -7.69 -49.66
C THR A 423 -18.96 -7.93 -48.16
N LEU A 424 -18.51 -6.98 -47.35
CA LEU A 424 -18.64 -6.99 -45.89
C LEU A 424 -20.12 -6.74 -45.56
N GLY A 425 -20.83 -7.81 -45.21
CA GLY A 425 -22.28 -7.79 -44.92
C GLY A 425 -22.61 -8.27 -43.50
N PRO A 426 -23.88 -8.62 -43.22
CA PRO A 426 -24.30 -9.17 -41.94
C PRO A 426 -23.43 -10.37 -41.54
N GLY A 427 -22.85 -10.35 -40.33
CA GLY A 427 -21.96 -11.38 -39.79
C GLY A 427 -20.52 -10.93 -39.44
N TYR A 428 -20.13 -9.71 -39.83
CA TYR A 428 -18.88 -9.07 -39.35
C TYR A 428 -19.06 -8.26 -38.06
N GLY A 429 -20.29 -8.17 -37.56
CA GLY A 429 -20.59 -7.55 -36.28
C GLY A 429 -19.75 -8.08 -35.13
N GLY A 430 -19.13 -7.17 -34.39
CA GLY A 430 -18.30 -7.51 -33.24
C GLY A 430 -16.89 -7.97 -33.61
N ALA A 431 -16.54 -8.04 -34.89
CA ALA A 431 -15.20 -8.43 -35.33
C ALA A 431 -14.17 -7.31 -35.06
N PRO A 432 -12.95 -7.66 -34.61
CA PRO A 432 -11.87 -6.68 -34.48
C PRO A 432 -11.36 -6.23 -35.85
N VAL A 433 -10.96 -4.96 -35.96
CA VAL A 433 -10.19 -4.46 -37.09
C VAL A 433 -8.75 -4.25 -36.64
N TRP A 434 -7.87 -5.06 -37.21
CA TRP A 434 -6.44 -5.09 -36.91
C TRP A 434 -5.67 -4.20 -37.87
N ASP A 435 -4.83 -3.32 -37.33
CA ASP A 435 -3.89 -2.50 -38.08
C ASP A 435 -2.54 -3.23 -38.19
N ASP A 436 -2.14 -3.54 -39.43
CA ASP A 436 -0.92 -4.31 -39.70
C ASP A 436 0.36 -3.52 -39.38
N SER A 437 0.28 -2.19 -39.35
CA SER A 437 1.41 -1.30 -39.13
C SER A 437 1.67 -1.09 -37.64
N LEU A 438 0.61 -1.01 -36.84
CA LEU A 438 0.68 -0.83 -35.38
C LEU A 438 0.69 -2.16 -34.61
N GLY A 439 0.25 -3.25 -35.24
CA GLY A 439 0.19 -4.56 -34.60
C GLY A 439 -0.86 -4.61 -33.49
N GLY A 440 -2.06 -4.08 -33.74
CA GLY A 440 -3.15 -4.10 -32.76
C GLY A 440 -4.52 -3.72 -33.31
N VAL A 441 -5.54 -3.85 -32.48
CA VAL A 441 -6.93 -3.55 -32.85
C VAL A 441 -7.23 -2.06 -32.69
N VAL A 442 -7.58 -1.42 -33.80
CA VAL A 442 -7.91 0.02 -33.86
C VAL A 442 -9.39 0.28 -33.56
N GLY A 443 -10.25 -0.73 -33.75
CA GLY A 443 -11.69 -0.63 -33.52
C GLY A 443 -12.41 -1.94 -33.80
N MET A 444 -13.72 -1.94 -33.60
CA MET A 444 -14.60 -3.09 -33.81
C MET A 444 -15.67 -2.76 -34.83
N VAL A 445 -15.98 -3.69 -35.74
CA VAL A 445 -17.01 -3.50 -36.77
C VAL A 445 -18.39 -3.42 -36.11
N VAL A 446 -19.11 -2.32 -36.37
CA VAL A 446 -20.49 -2.11 -35.86
C VAL A 446 -21.53 -2.00 -36.98
N ALA A 447 -21.13 -1.56 -38.18
CA ALA A 447 -22.03 -1.45 -39.33
C ALA A 447 -21.26 -1.55 -40.65
N ALA A 448 -21.94 -1.99 -41.71
CA ALA A 448 -21.41 -2.02 -43.07
C ALA A 448 -22.49 -1.66 -44.08
N GLU A 449 -22.09 -1.04 -45.19
CA GLU A 449 -23.04 -0.69 -46.26
C GLU A 449 -23.52 -1.94 -47.02
N PRO A 450 -24.85 -2.16 -47.18
CA PRO A 450 -25.39 -3.38 -47.78
C PRO A 450 -24.94 -3.68 -49.22
N ARG A 451 -24.48 -2.67 -49.95
CA ARG A 451 -24.04 -2.75 -51.36
C ARG A 451 -22.75 -1.97 -51.63
N GLY A 452 -22.00 -1.63 -50.58
CA GLY A 452 -20.78 -0.83 -50.66
C GLY A 452 -19.55 -1.59 -50.16
N HIS A 453 -18.39 -0.96 -50.28
CA HIS A 453 -17.13 -1.43 -49.68
C HIS A 453 -16.82 -0.70 -48.36
N THR A 454 -17.78 0.06 -47.84
CA THR A 454 -17.60 0.93 -46.67
C THR A 454 -18.04 0.21 -45.40
N VAL A 455 -17.18 0.25 -44.38
CA VAL A 455 -17.44 -0.31 -43.05
C VAL A 455 -17.18 0.73 -41.97
N TYR A 456 -18.03 0.75 -40.96
CA TYR A 456 -17.96 1.66 -39.83
C TYR A 456 -17.54 0.92 -38.56
N LEU A 457 -16.58 1.50 -37.85
CA LEU A 457 -15.94 0.90 -36.69
C LEU A 457 -16.14 1.78 -35.47
N LEU A 458 -16.45 1.15 -34.34
CA LEU A 458 -16.36 1.80 -33.04
C LEU A 458 -14.87 1.85 -32.63
N PRO A 459 -14.30 3.04 -32.32
CA PRO A 459 -12.89 3.18 -31.97
C PRO A 459 -12.51 2.35 -30.75
N SER A 460 -11.27 1.84 -30.70
CA SER A 460 -10.75 1.02 -29.60
C SER A 460 -10.90 1.67 -28.22
N ALA A 461 -10.77 3.00 -28.15
CA ALA A 461 -10.96 3.78 -26.92
C ALA A 461 -12.39 3.69 -26.36
N ASP A 462 -13.37 3.44 -27.22
CA ASP A 462 -14.79 3.37 -26.86
C ASP A 462 -15.23 1.92 -26.59
N LEU A 463 -14.42 0.92 -26.95
CA LEU A 463 -14.72 -0.50 -26.71
C LEU A 463 -14.59 -0.91 -25.25
N VAL A 464 -13.70 -0.24 -24.53
CA VAL A 464 -13.31 -0.65 -23.18
C VAL A 464 -13.99 0.19 -22.13
N ASP A 465 -14.64 -0.51 -21.20
CA ASP A 465 -15.17 0.06 -19.98
C ASP A 465 -14.11 -0.05 -18.88
N SER A 466 -13.71 1.12 -18.35
CA SER A 466 -12.70 1.24 -17.29
C SER A 466 -13.04 0.49 -16.00
N LEU A 467 -14.30 0.07 -15.82
CA LEU A 467 -14.76 -0.73 -14.67
C LEU A 467 -14.72 -2.24 -14.94
N THR A 468 -14.71 -2.64 -16.22
CA THR A 468 -14.75 -4.04 -16.66
C THR A 468 -13.35 -4.61 -16.91
N LEU A 469 -12.38 -3.76 -17.27
CA LEU A 469 -11.00 -4.12 -17.63
C LEU A 469 -9.97 -3.52 -16.67
N ARG A 470 -10.19 -3.56 -15.35
CA ARG A 470 -9.11 -3.24 -14.39
C ARG A 470 -8.30 -4.51 -14.08
N PRO A 471 -7.14 -4.73 -14.73
CA PRO A 471 -6.20 -5.71 -14.20
C PRO A 471 -5.87 -5.35 -12.75
N PRO A 472 -5.64 -6.35 -11.87
CA PRO A 472 -5.11 -6.08 -10.54
C PRO A 472 -3.77 -5.35 -10.66
N CYS A 473 -3.46 -4.47 -9.69
CA CYS A 473 -2.16 -3.81 -9.67
C CYS A 473 -1.05 -4.87 -9.59
N PRO A 474 -0.07 -4.86 -10.51
CA PRO A 474 1.02 -5.83 -10.47
C PRO A 474 2.06 -5.51 -9.38
N PHE A 475 1.97 -4.33 -8.76
CA PHE A 475 2.91 -3.85 -7.74
C PHE A 475 2.23 -3.82 -6.35
N PRO A 476 2.66 -4.65 -5.37
CA PRO A 476 2.05 -4.74 -4.04
C PRO A 476 2.41 -3.58 -3.11
N GLY A 477 3.25 -2.63 -3.56
CA GLY A 477 3.66 -1.48 -2.77
C GLY A 477 4.51 -1.89 -1.57
N LEU A 478 4.07 -1.52 -0.38
CA LEU A 478 4.73 -1.87 0.88
C LEU A 478 4.32 -3.24 1.42
N ALA A 479 3.37 -3.95 0.77
CA ALA A 479 3.04 -5.32 1.15
C ALA A 479 4.06 -6.31 0.57
N ALA A 480 4.20 -7.48 1.20
CA ALA A 480 4.97 -8.57 0.62
C ALA A 480 4.16 -9.27 -0.49
N PHE A 481 4.82 -9.65 -1.58
CA PHE A 481 4.24 -10.53 -2.60
C PHE A 481 3.71 -11.83 -1.98
N SER A 482 2.52 -12.27 -2.43
CA SER A 482 1.91 -13.54 -2.03
C SER A 482 2.24 -14.67 -3.00
N GLU A 483 1.92 -15.91 -2.60
CA GLU A 483 2.07 -17.11 -3.43
C GLU A 483 1.33 -17.01 -4.77
N THR A 484 0.20 -16.30 -4.82
CA THR A 484 -0.58 -16.07 -6.03
C THR A 484 0.05 -15.07 -7.01
N GLN A 485 1.16 -14.44 -6.62
CA GLN A 485 1.83 -13.39 -7.39
C GLN A 485 3.23 -13.82 -7.85
N VAL A 486 3.51 -15.13 -7.91
CA VAL A 486 4.82 -15.68 -8.33
C VAL A 486 5.27 -15.13 -9.68
N GLU A 487 4.37 -15.00 -10.64
CA GLU A 487 4.67 -14.49 -11.99
C GLU A 487 5.08 -13.01 -11.99
N LEU A 488 4.64 -12.25 -10.98
CA LEU A 488 4.94 -10.84 -10.80
C LEU A 488 6.22 -10.61 -9.98
N PHE A 489 6.77 -11.64 -9.34
CA PHE A 489 7.97 -11.53 -8.51
C PHE A 489 9.23 -11.87 -9.34
N GLN A 490 9.97 -10.84 -9.75
CA GLN A 490 11.06 -10.94 -10.72
C GLN A 490 12.35 -10.26 -10.21
N GLY A 491 13.50 -10.67 -10.75
CA GLY A 491 14.83 -10.13 -10.42
C GLY A 491 15.48 -10.77 -9.19
N ARG A 492 15.01 -11.94 -8.75
CA ARG A 492 15.54 -12.66 -7.57
C ARG A 492 15.89 -14.12 -7.87
N GLU A 493 16.03 -14.48 -9.13
CA GLU A 493 16.13 -15.87 -9.60
C GLU A 493 17.30 -16.61 -8.91
N ALA A 494 18.49 -15.98 -8.85
CA ALA A 494 19.65 -16.56 -8.19
C ALA A 494 19.49 -16.70 -6.65
N ASP A 495 18.75 -15.80 -6.01
CA ASP A 495 18.46 -15.90 -4.57
C ASP A 495 17.41 -16.96 -4.28
N ILE A 496 16.40 -17.07 -5.14
CA ILE A 496 15.36 -18.11 -5.07
C ILE A 496 16.03 -19.48 -5.13
N ASP A 497 16.86 -19.73 -6.14
CA ASP A 497 17.55 -21.02 -6.32
C ASP A 497 18.42 -21.37 -5.11
N ARG A 498 19.19 -20.41 -4.60
CA ARG A 498 20.09 -20.61 -3.47
C ARG A 498 19.33 -20.92 -2.18
N VAL A 499 18.30 -20.13 -1.87
CA VAL A 499 17.51 -20.31 -0.64
C VAL A 499 16.70 -21.60 -0.72
N TYR A 500 16.04 -21.87 -1.85
CA TYR A 500 15.31 -23.12 -2.08
C TYR A 500 16.22 -24.34 -1.94
N ALA A 501 17.39 -24.37 -2.61
CA ALA A 501 18.33 -25.49 -2.49
C ALA A 501 18.83 -25.70 -1.05
N THR A 502 18.96 -24.63 -0.27
CA THR A 502 19.35 -24.71 1.14
C THR A 502 18.21 -25.29 1.99
N VAL A 503 16.99 -24.77 1.87
CA VAL A 503 15.83 -25.28 2.63
C VAL A 503 15.53 -26.74 2.31
N SER A 504 15.72 -27.15 1.05
CA SER A 504 15.52 -28.55 0.65
C SER A 504 16.54 -29.49 1.29
N ARG A 505 17.77 -29.03 1.57
CA ARG A 505 18.84 -29.86 2.17
C ARG A 505 18.87 -29.81 3.68
N GLU A 506 18.80 -28.61 4.24
CA GLU A 506 19.01 -28.35 5.66
C GLU A 506 17.68 -28.45 6.44
N PRO A 507 17.70 -28.92 7.70
CA PRO A 507 16.51 -28.96 8.57
C PRO A 507 16.07 -27.57 9.02
N SER A 508 17.01 -26.65 9.21
CA SER A 508 16.75 -25.30 9.71
C SER A 508 17.51 -24.27 8.89
N THR A 509 16.79 -23.33 8.28
CA THR A 509 17.36 -22.25 7.46
C THR A 509 16.87 -20.89 7.95
N LEU A 510 17.78 -19.95 8.19
CA LEU A 510 17.46 -18.57 8.55
C LEU A 510 17.87 -17.62 7.43
N VAL A 511 16.89 -16.99 6.78
CA VAL A 511 17.10 -15.95 5.76
C VAL A 511 17.23 -14.59 6.43
N VAL A 512 18.43 -14.01 6.33
CA VAL A 512 18.81 -12.77 7.00
C VAL A 512 19.06 -11.66 5.99
N GLY A 513 18.56 -10.46 6.25
CA GLY A 513 18.84 -9.32 5.38
C GLY A 513 18.21 -8.02 5.90
N PRO A 514 18.60 -6.87 5.31
CA PRO A 514 18.08 -5.56 5.71
C PRO A 514 16.55 -5.46 5.62
N SER A 515 15.97 -4.49 6.33
CA SER A 515 14.53 -4.20 6.19
C SER A 515 14.22 -3.75 4.76
N GLY A 516 13.13 -4.25 4.20
CA GLY A 516 12.68 -3.86 2.85
C GLY A 516 13.44 -4.47 1.67
N CYS A 517 14.39 -5.39 1.88
CA CYS A 517 15.09 -6.06 0.77
C CYS A 517 14.28 -7.20 0.10
N GLY A 518 13.10 -7.55 0.65
CA GLY A 518 12.19 -8.53 0.05
C GLY A 518 12.27 -9.95 0.61
N LYS A 519 12.80 -10.18 1.82
CA LYS A 519 12.89 -11.52 2.46
C LYS A 519 11.57 -12.27 2.47
N THR A 520 10.53 -11.66 3.05
CA THR A 520 9.18 -12.24 3.13
C THR A 520 8.59 -12.47 1.74
N SER A 521 8.85 -11.58 0.77
CA SER A 521 8.42 -11.77 -0.62
C SER A 521 9.12 -12.92 -1.31
N LEU A 522 10.44 -13.07 -1.14
CA LEU A 522 11.19 -14.19 -1.69
C LEU A 522 10.68 -15.53 -1.16
N LEU A 523 10.44 -15.61 0.14
CA LEU A 523 9.91 -16.84 0.75
C LEU A 523 8.48 -17.11 0.30
N ARG A 524 7.56 -16.15 0.46
CA ARG A 524 6.14 -16.36 0.17
C ARG A 524 5.82 -16.47 -1.32
N ALA A 525 6.43 -15.66 -2.18
CA ALA A 525 6.07 -15.64 -3.59
C ALA A 525 6.80 -16.70 -4.42
N ALA A 526 7.96 -17.20 -3.97
CA ALA A 526 8.77 -18.13 -4.75
C ALA A 526 9.15 -19.41 -4.01
N VAL A 527 9.86 -19.33 -2.88
CA VAL A 527 10.42 -20.53 -2.22
C VAL A 527 9.32 -21.45 -1.67
N LEU A 528 8.33 -20.94 -0.95
CA LEU A 528 7.25 -21.76 -0.39
C LEU A 528 6.37 -22.42 -1.46
N PRO A 529 6.00 -21.73 -2.57
CA PRO A 529 5.36 -22.38 -3.72
C PRO A 529 6.18 -23.55 -4.31
N LEU A 530 7.49 -23.40 -4.48
CA LEU A 530 8.36 -24.47 -4.98
C LEU A 530 8.37 -25.69 -4.03
N LEU A 531 8.48 -25.46 -2.73
CA LEU A 531 8.43 -26.52 -1.72
C LEU A 531 7.08 -27.26 -1.74
N ARG A 532 5.96 -26.54 -1.92
CA ARG A 532 4.65 -27.18 -2.09
C ARG A 532 4.55 -27.99 -3.38
N ALA A 533 5.17 -27.53 -4.47
CA ALA A 533 5.22 -28.27 -5.73
C ALA A 533 5.99 -29.60 -5.59
N ASP A 534 6.98 -29.65 -4.68
CA ASP A 534 7.67 -30.89 -4.29
C ASP A 534 6.85 -31.80 -3.35
N GLY A 535 5.62 -31.42 -3.03
CA GLY A 535 4.72 -32.17 -2.15
C GLY A 535 4.91 -31.89 -0.66
N LEU A 536 5.66 -30.85 -0.28
CA LEU A 536 5.82 -30.47 1.13
C LEU A 536 4.63 -29.67 1.63
N GLY A 537 4.13 -30.00 2.81
CA GLY A 537 3.21 -29.14 3.55
C GLY A 537 3.90 -27.86 4.01
N VAL A 538 3.19 -26.74 4.07
CA VAL A 538 3.75 -25.46 4.55
C VAL A 538 2.79 -24.83 5.54
N THR A 539 3.29 -24.41 6.70
CA THR A 539 2.50 -23.67 7.68
C THR A 539 3.24 -22.46 8.21
N LEU A 540 2.53 -21.33 8.27
CA LEU A 540 3.04 -20.07 8.79
C LEU A 540 2.95 -20.05 10.32
N VAL A 541 4.07 -19.72 10.96
CA VAL A 541 4.17 -19.44 12.40
C VAL A 541 4.37 -17.94 12.56
N ARG A 542 3.47 -17.30 13.31
CA ARG A 542 3.60 -15.91 13.75
C ARG A 542 3.50 -15.87 15.26
N LEU A 543 4.53 -15.32 15.90
CA LEU A 543 4.56 -15.12 17.34
C LEU A 543 3.59 -14.03 17.74
N ALA A 544 3.68 -12.86 17.09
CA ALA A 544 2.75 -11.77 17.28
C ALA A 544 2.56 -11.52 18.78
N GLY A 545 3.64 -11.27 19.51
CA GLY A 545 3.65 -11.00 20.96
C GLY A 545 3.09 -12.08 21.90
N GLU A 546 2.72 -13.26 21.39
CA GLU A 546 2.33 -14.41 22.21
C GLU A 546 3.55 -15.22 22.67
N PRO A 547 3.45 -15.97 23.79
CA PRO A 547 4.48 -16.92 24.17
C PRO A 547 4.80 -17.90 23.04
N PRO A 548 6.08 -18.18 22.73
CA PRO A 548 6.44 -19.02 21.59
C PRO A 548 5.85 -20.44 21.61
N ALA A 549 5.73 -21.05 22.79
CA ALA A 549 5.09 -22.35 22.96
C ALA A 549 3.62 -22.31 22.54
N ALA A 550 2.87 -21.29 22.97
CA ALA A 550 1.46 -21.10 22.59
C ALA A 550 1.29 -20.90 21.08
N ALA A 551 2.13 -20.05 20.48
CA ALA A 551 2.09 -19.78 19.05
C ALA A 551 2.38 -21.04 18.22
N LEU A 552 3.40 -21.81 18.61
CA LEU A 552 3.77 -23.06 17.96
C LEU A 552 2.70 -24.14 18.17
N ALA A 553 2.18 -24.28 19.40
CA ALA A 553 1.12 -25.22 19.73
C ALA A 553 -0.15 -24.99 18.89
N ARG A 554 -0.58 -23.73 18.74
CA ARG A 554 -1.71 -23.37 17.88
C ARG A 554 -1.47 -23.77 16.44
N THR A 555 -0.29 -23.45 15.90
CA THR A 555 0.06 -23.79 14.52
C THR A 555 0.09 -25.30 14.30
N LEU A 556 0.67 -26.05 15.23
CA LEU A 556 0.72 -27.51 15.17
C LEU A 556 -0.67 -28.14 15.33
N ALA A 557 -1.54 -27.57 16.18
CA ALA A 557 -2.93 -28.02 16.32
C ALA A 557 -3.68 -27.95 14.99
N ASP A 558 -3.47 -26.89 14.22
CA ASP A 558 -4.11 -26.73 12.91
C ASP A 558 -3.60 -27.75 11.89
N VAL A 559 -2.30 -28.08 11.90
CA VAL A 559 -1.75 -29.16 11.05
C VAL A 559 -2.36 -30.52 11.42
N LEU A 560 -2.45 -30.82 12.71
CA LEU A 560 -2.98 -32.10 13.21
C LEU A 560 -4.48 -32.30 12.92
N ARG A 561 -5.25 -31.20 12.74
CA ARG A 561 -6.69 -31.22 12.40
C ARG A 561 -7.01 -31.64 10.96
N LEU A 562 -6.04 -31.74 10.04
CA LEU A 562 -6.29 -31.75 8.59
C LEU A 562 -6.71 -33.09 7.91
N ARG A 563 -6.96 -34.24 8.60
CA ARG A 563 -7.74 -35.34 7.93
C ARG A 563 -9.24 -35.21 8.17
N PRO A 564 -10.05 -35.28 7.11
CA PRO A 564 -11.46 -35.64 7.23
C PRO A 564 -11.58 -37.12 7.59
N GLY A 565 -12.20 -37.44 8.73
CA GLY A 565 -12.77 -38.78 8.99
C GLY A 565 -12.22 -39.60 10.15
N SER A 566 -11.23 -39.15 10.92
CA SER A 566 -10.85 -39.82 12.18
C SER A 566 -11.62 -39.23 13.36
N ALA A 567 -12.30 -40.10 14.13
CA ALA A 567 -13.08 -39.74 15.32
C ALA A 567 -12.21 -39.40 16.55
N GLU A 568 -11.00 -38.88 16.34
CA GLU A 568 -10.11 -38.47 17.42
C GLU A 568 -10.47 -37.06 17.89
N ARG A 569 -10.44 -36.87 19.20
CA ARG A 569 -10.77 -35.60 19.85
C ARG A 569 -9.84 -34.51 19.31
N PRO A 570 -10.35 -33.30 18.97
CA PRO A 570 -9.48 -32.18 18.68
C PRO A 570 -8.62 -31.92 19.93
N HIS A 571 -7.31 -32.07 19.80
CA HIS A 571 -6.39 -31.67 20.87
C HIS A 571 -6.50 -30.14 21.02
N PRO A 572 -6.87 -29.63 22.22
CA PRO A 572 -6.86 -28.20 22.46
C PRO A 572 -5.40 -27.70 22.40
N ALA A 573 -5.16 -26.53 21.82
CA ALA A 573 -3.82 -25.95 21.71
C ALA A 573 -3.11 -25.87 23.08
N GLU A 574 -3.88 -25.73 24.16
CA GLU A 574 -3.41 -25.75 25.56
C GLU A 574 -2.72 -27.07 25.96
N GLU A 575 -3.16 -28.22 25.42
CA GLU A 575 -2.51 -29.51 25.66
C GLU A 575 -1.15 -29.55 24.97
N LEU A 576 -1.09 -29.17 23.68
CA LEU A 576 0.15 -29.11 22.91
C LEU A 576 1.15 -28.10 23.48
N GLU A 577 0.68 -26.96 23.98
CA GLU A 577 1.50 -25.97 24.67
C GLU A 577 2.13 -26.56 25.92
N SER A 578 1.34 -27.24 26.76
CA SER A 578 1.84 -27.92 27.96
C SER A 578 2.87 -29.01 27.64
N LEU A 579 2.70 -29.71 26.51
CA LEU A 579 3.64 -30.74 26.04
C LEU A 579 4.95 -30.12 25.52
N LEU A 580 4.89 -28.98 24.82
CA LEU A 580 6.07 -28.24 24.34
C LEU A 580 6.91 -27.69 25.49
N GLU A 581 6.27 -27.25 26.57
CA GLU A 581 6.92 -26.70 27.77
C GLU A 581 7.44 -27.78 28.74
N ALA A 582 7.04 -29.04 28.58
CA ALA A 582 7.49 -30.12 29.43
C ALA A 582 8.96 -30.51 29.14
N ASP A 583 9.80 -30.59 30.18
CA ASP A 583 11.23 -30.97 30.07
C ASP A 583 11.48 -32.48 29.83
N GLY A 584 10.43 -33.27 29.53
CA GLY A 584 10.50 -34.73 29.33
C GLY A 584 10.61 -35.17 27.87
N ASP A 585 10.70 -36.50 27.65
CA ASP A 585 10.74 -37.19 26.34
C ASP A 585 9.44 -37.07 25.51
N VAL A 586 8.59 -36.11 25.87
CA VAL A 586 7.27 -35.83 25.31
C VAL A 586 7.37 -35.26 23.89
N SER A 587 8.50 -34.61 23.56
CA SER A 587 8.77 -34.13 22.20
C SER A 587 8.83 -35.28 21.18
N ALA A 588 9.23 -36.49 21.59
CA ALA A 588 9.19 -37.68 20.74
C ALA A 588 7.76 -38.16 20.44
N ASP A 589 6.85 -38.15 21.43
CA ASP A 589 5.43 -38.51 21.22
C ASP A 589 4.72 -37.46 20.34
N LEU A 590 5.02 -36.17 20.54
CA LEU A 590 4.49 -35.10 19.69
C LEU A 590 5.05 -35.19 18.26
N HIS A 591 6.32 -35.57 18.12
CA HIS A 591 6.98 -35.81 16.85
C HIS A 591 6.38 -37.02 16.11
N ASP A 592 6.23 -38.17 16.77
CA ASP A 592 5.62 -39.38 16.20
C ASP A 592 4.19 -39.09 15.74
N ARG A 593 3.38 -38.41 16.57
CA ARG A 593 2.01 -37.99 16.20
C ARG A 593 1.99 -37.06 14.99
N PHE A 594 2.99 -36.21 14.84
CA PHE A 594 3.11 -35.29 13.71
C PHE A 594 3.55 -36.02 12.44
N LEU A 595 4.54 -36.90 12.52
CA LEU A 595 5.02 -37.73 11.41
C LEU A 595 3.97 -38.72 10.92
N ASP A 596 3.29 -39.42 11.84
CA ASP A 596 2.20 -40.36 11.53
C ASP A 596 1.05 -39.65 10.80
N ARG A 597 0.84 -38.36 11.07
CA ARG A 597 -0.19 -37.56 10.43
C ARG A 597 0.15 -37.17 9.00
N LEU A 598 1.43 -36.95 8.73
CA LEU A 598 1.93 -36.49 7.45
C LEU A 598 2.13 -37.62 6.43
N ASP A 599 1.88 -38.89 6.81
CA ASP A 599 2.08 -40.08 5.95
C ASP A 599 3.49 -40.11 5.32
N GLY A 600 4.49 -39.53 6.00
CA GLY A 600 5.87 -39.39 5.50
C GLY A 600 6.11 -38.25 4.50
N ALA A 601 5.10 -37.44 4.17
CA ALA A 601 5.29 -36.20 3.41
C ALA A 601 6.00 -35.15 4.28
N GLY A 602 7.04 -34.52 3.75
CA GLY A 602 7.75 -33.47 4.50
C GLY A 602 6.88 -32.23 4.74
N HIS A 603 7.19 -31.48 5.79
CA HIS A 603 6.46 -30.29 6.20
C HIS A 603 7.40 -29.16 6.61
N VAL A 604 7.07 -27.94 6.22
CA VAL A 604 7.89 -26.74 6.42
C VAL A 604 7.14 -25.75 7.32
N LEU A 605 7.74 -25.43 8.47
CA LEU A 605 7.32 -24.32 9.32
C LEU A 605 8.00 -23.05 8.85
N PHE A 606 7.21 -22.12 8.33
CA PHE A 606 7.70 -20.79 7.95
C PHE A 606 7.51 -19.81 9.10
N VAL A 607 8.60 -19.35 9.70
CA VAL A 607 8.60 -18.33 10.76
C VAL A 607 8.91 -16.96 10.14
N ASP A 608 7.94 -16.06 10.13
CA ASP A 608 8.07 -14.73 9.52
C ASP A 608 8.19 -13.64 10.60
N GLN A 609 8.83 -12.52 10.25
CA GLN A 609 8.95 -11.32 11.10
C GLN A 609 9.61 -11.57 12.47
N LEU A 610 10.62 -12.46 12.56
CA LEU A 610 11.37 -12.69 13.81
C LEU A 610 11.99 -11.41 14.39
N GLU A 611 12.30 -10.43 13.53
CA GLU A 611 12.82 -9.15 13.98
C GLU A 611 11.84 -8.35 14.88
N GLU A 612 10.53 -8.58 14.78
CA GLU A 612 9.54 -7.85 15.59
C GLU A 612 9.66 -8.25 17.07
N GLU A 613 9.96 -9.51 17.34
CA GLU A 613 10.19 -10.06 18.69
C GLU A 613 11.57 -9.63 19.24
N CYS A 614 12.46 -9.11 18.39
CA CYS A 614 13.76 -8.56 18.80
C CYS A 614 13.71 -7.05 19.12
N THR A 615 12.56 -6.40 18.93
CA THR A 615 12.40 -4.96 19.19
C THR A 615 12.35 -4.61 20.68
N GLY A 616 11.97 -5.58 21.53
CA GLY A 616 11.90 -5.45 22.99
C GLY A 616 13.27 -5.51 23.69
N GLN A 617 13.29 -5.20 25.00
CA GLN A 617 14.50 -5.32 25.83
C GLN A 617 14.89 -6.77 26.13
N ASP A 618 13.94 -7.71 26.01
CA ASP A 618 14.15 -9.13 26.31
C ASP A 618 14.09 -9.99 25.03
N PRO A 619 15.22 -10.59 24.59
CA PRO A 619 15.26 -11.50 23.45
C PRO A 619 14.82 -12.94 23.76
N GLU A 620 14.36 -13.20 24.99
CA GLU A 620 13.98 -14.53 25.44
C GLU A 620 12.92 -15.24 24.58
N PRO A 621 11.89 -14.56 24.02
CA PRO A 621 10.92 -15.22 23.14
C PRO A 621 11.58 -15.89 21.92
N VAL A 622 12.56 -15.23 21.30
CA VAL A 622 13.27 -15.79 20.13
C VAL A 622 14.15 -16.97 20.56
N ARG A 623 14.88 -16.85 21.68
CA ARG A 623 15.68 -17.94 22.25
C ARG A 623 14.85 -19.15 22.61
N HIS A 624 13.70 -18.90 23.22
CA HIS A 624 12.75 -19.94 23.61
C HIS A 624 12.20 -20.64 22.36
N LEU A 625 11.80 -19.90 21.32
CA LEU A 625 11.35 -20.48 20.06
C LEU A 625 12.40 -21.44 19.46
N PHE A 626 13.65 -21.00 19.32
CA PHE A 626 14.69 -21.86 18.73
C PHE A 626 14.97 -23.10 19.59
N ARG A 627 14.94 -22.99 20.93
CA ARG A 627 15.03 -24.17 21.81
C ARG A 627 13.89 -25.16 21.61
N LEU A 628 12.66 -24.69 21.41
CA LEU A 628 11.53 -25.57 21.10
C LEU A 628 11.71 -26.25 19.74
N LEU A 629 12.16 -25.52 18.73
CA LEU A 629 12.41 -26.06 17.39
C LEU A 629 13.55 -27.08 17.39
N ASP A 630 14.64 -26.83 18.11
CA ASP A 630 15.77 -27.77 18.24
C ASP A 630 15.33 -29.09 18.86
N ARG A 631 14.51 -29.05 19.92
CA ARG A 631 13.93 -30.25 20.54
C ARG A 631 13.08 -31.05 19.56
N LEU A 632 12.28 -30.37 18.73
CA LEU A 632 11.48 -31.01 17.68
C LEU A 632 12.33 -31.65 16.58
N PHE A 633 13.48 -31.05 16.24
CA PHE A 633 14.41 -31.57 15.23
C PHE A 633 15.29 -32.72 15.72
N GLU A 634 15.71 -32.72 16.99
CA GLU A 634 16.46 -33.85 17.57
C GLU A 634 15.66 -35.16 17.51
N ALA A 635 14.34 -35.07 17.60
CA ALA A 635 13.43 -36.20 17.44
C ALA A 635 13.27 -36.65 15.96
N ASP A 636 13.51 -35.77 14.99
CA ASP A 636 13.30 -36.01 13.56
C ASP A 636 14.48 -36.68 12.85
N ARG A 637 14.51 -38.01 12.90
CA ARG A 637 15.53 -38.81 12.22
C ARG A 637 15.38 -38.86 10.69
N GLY A 638 14.26 -38.37 10.14
CA GLY A 638 13.93 -38.43 8.71
C GLY A 638 14.11 -37.12 7.94
N ASN A 639 14.35 -35.99 8.63
CA ASN A 639 14.36 -34.63 8.06
C ASN A 639 13.03 -34.31 7.33
N VAL A 640 11.93 -34.81 7.90
CA VAL A 640 10.57 -34.63 7.39
C VAL A 640 10.07 -33.25 7.78
N LEU A 641 10.39 -32.77 8.98
CA LEU A 641 10.11 -31.43 9.45
C LEU A 641 11.27 -30.49 9.11
N LYS A 642 10.95 -29.34 8.54
CA LYS A 642 11.90 -28.28 8.22
C LYS A 642 11.42 -26.94 8.76
N VAL A 643 12.34 -26.07 9.14
CA VAL A 643 12.02 -24.67 9.47
C VAL A 643 12.74 -23.75 8.49
N VAL A 644 11.99 -22.80 7.95
CA VAL A 644 12.54 -21.64 7.29
C VAL A 644 12.10 -20.39 8.03
N ALA A 645 13.06 -19.58 8.44
CA ALA A 645 12.79 -18.36 9.20
C ALA A 645 13.27 -17.13 8.44
N ALA A 646 12.54 -16.02 8.53
CA ALA A 646 12.98 -14.71 8.03
C ALA A 646 13.28 -13.78 9.20
N GLY A 647 14.44 -13.11 9.16
CA GLY A 647 14.87 -12.20 10.21
C GLY A 647 15.80 -11.09 9.74
N ARG A 648 16.06 -10.13 10.63
CA ARG A 648 17.13 -9.14 10.48
C ARG A 648 18.45 -9.65 11.05
N PRO A 649 19.59 -9.01 10.71
CA PRO A 649 20.88 -9.41 11.25
C PRO A 649 20.93 -9.48 12.78
N GLU A 650 20.19 -8.63 13.49
CA GLU A 650 20.05 -8.66 14.96
C GLU A 650 19.53 -9.99 15.54
N VAL A 651 18.78 -10.78 14.75
CA VAL A 651 18.31 -12.11 15.16
C VAL A 651 19.50 -13.05 15.42
N LEU A 652 20.61 -12.87 14.70
CA LEU A 652 21.80 -13.71 14.86
C LEU A 652 22.43 -13.58 16.26
N ASP A 653 22.22 -12.47 16.96
CA ASP A 653 22.81 -12.26 18.30
C ASP A 653 22.01 -12.93 19.42
N VAL A 654 20.81 -13.38 19.10
CA VAL A 654 19.88 -13.97 20.07
C VAL A 654 19.69 -15.47 19.83
N LEU A 655 20.33 -16.02 18.80
CA LEU A 655 20.32 -17.46 18.56
C LEU A 655 21.06 -18.21 19.70
N PRO A 656 20.59 -19.41 20.07
CA PRO A 656 21.29 -20.27 21.02
C PRO A 656 22.63 -20.79 20.46
N ASP A 657 23.57 -21.14 21.35
CA ASP A 657 24.90 -21.66 20.97
C ASP A 657 24.84 -23.07 20.35
N SER A 658 23.79 -23.83 20.63
CA SER A 658 23.49 -25.15 20.05
C SER A 658 22.36 -25.04 19.02
N GLY A 659 22.37 -25.86 17.97
CA GLY A 659 21.24 -25.93 17.02
C GLY A 659 21.18 -24.78 16.00
N LEU A 660 22.30 -24.11 15.72
CA LEU A 660 22.31 -22.93 14.84
C LEU A 660 21.74 -23.23 13.44
N PRO A 661 20.75 -22.45 12.95
CA PRO A 661 20.22 -22.59 11.61
C PRO A 661 21.29 -22.28 10.55
N THR A 662 21.17 -22.89 9.37
CA THR A 662 21.96 -22.49 8.21
C THR A 662 21.53 -21.09 7.77
N VAL A 663 22.44 -20.12 7.84
CA VAL A 663 22.15 -18.71 7.57
C VAL A 663 22.32 -18.38 6.09
N GLN A 664 21.28 -17.82 5.47
CA GLN A 664 21.29 -17.31 4.10
C GLN A 664 21.16 -15.80 4.09
N PHE A 665 22.21 -15.09 3.70
CA PHE A 665 22.16 -13.63 3.58
C PHE A 665 21.51 -13.20 2.28
N LEU A 666 20.57 -12.25 2.37
CA LEU A 666 19.89 -11.62 1.25
C LEU A 666 20.36 -10.17 1.11
N ALA A 667 21.14 -9.92 0.06
CA ALA A 667 21.59 -8.57 -0.30
C ALA A 667 20.45 -7.75 -0.92
N PRO A 668 20.52 -6.41 -0.90
CA PRO A 668 19.68 -5.56 -1.75
C PRO A 668 19.85 -5.96 -3.24
N LEU A 669 18.78 -5.84 -4.03
CA LEU A 669 18.82 -6.05 -5.48
C LEU A 669 19.89 -5.16 -6.10
N ASN A 670 20.65 -5.67 -7.08
CA ASN A 670 21.52 -4.83 -7.91
C ASN A 670 20.66 -4.02 -8.91
N ALA A 671 21.30 -3.14 -9.69
CA ALA A 671 20.59 -2.25 -10.60
C ALA A 671 19.83 -3.01 -11.72
N ASP A 672 20.41 -4.08 -12.26
CA ASP A 672 19.81 -4.86 -13.34
C ASP A 672 18.61 -5.67 -12.84
N ASP A 673 18.78 -6.33 -11.69
CA ASP A 673 17.72 -7.10 -11.03
C ASP A 673 16.56 -6.18 -10.60
N LEU A 674 16.87 -4.99 -10.07
CA LEU A 674 15.87 -3.99 -9.71
C LEU A 674 15.13 -3.48 -10.95
N LYS A 675 15.83 -3.27 -12.06
CA LYS A 675 15.21 -2.90 -13.33
C LYS A 675 14.23 -3.97 -13.81
N GLN A 676 14.60 -5.25 -13.72
CA GLN A 676 13.69 -6.35 -14.03
C GLN A 676 12.46 -6.35 -13.12
N ALA A 677 12.66 -6.18 -11.81
CA ALA A 677 11.58 -6.09 -10.83
C ALA A 677 10.63 -4.89 -11.07
N ILE A 678 11.09 -3.83 -11.75
CA ILE A 678 10.27 -2.70 -12.18
C ILE A 678 9.50 -3.03 -13.46
N THR A 679 10.18 -3.57 -14.48
CA THR A 679 9.62 -3.67 -15.84
C THR A 679 8.79 -4.92 -16.08
N ALA A 680 9.22 -6.06 -15.55
CA ALA A 680 8.60 -7.36 -15.85
C ALA A 680 7.16 -7.49 -15.33
N PRO A 681 6.80 -7.02 -14.12
CA PRO A 681 5.42 -7.14 -13.64
C PRO A 681 4.43 -6.37 -14.52
N LEU A 682 4.84 -5.22 -15.08
CA LEU A 682 3.99 -4.46 -16.01
C LEU A 682 3.84 -5.16 -17.36
N ALA A 683 4.86 -5.88 -17.82
CA ALA A 683 4.82 -6.61 -19.09
C ALA A 683 3.76 -7.74 -19.11
N THR A 684 3.30 -8.19 -17.94
CA THR A 684 2.19 -9.15 -17.83
C THR A 684 0.82 -8.52 -18.05
N VAL A 685 0.73 -7.18 -18.02
CA VAL A 685 -0.51 -6.43 -18.22
C VAL A 685 -0.65 -6.02 -19.69
N PRO A 686 -1.63 -6.57 -20.43
CA PRO A 686 -1.81 -6.24 -21.84
C PRO A 686 -2.04 -4.74 -22.08
N ALA A 687 -1.49 -4.22 -23.18
CA ALA A 687 -1.67 -2.84 -23.67
C ALA A 687 -1.17 -1.71 -22.74
N LEU A 688 -0.53 -2.03 -21.61
CA LEU A 688 0.01 -1.05 -20.68
C LEU A 688 1.55 -1.05 -20.72
N ARG A 689 2.16 0.13 -20.84
CA ARG A 689 3.62 0.27 -20.93
C ARG A 689 4.15 1.40 -20.04
N PHE A 690 5.44 1.35 -19.74
CA PHE A 690 6.11 2.56 -19.25
C PHE A 690 6.33 3.53 -20.40
N GLU A 691 6.19 4.83 -20.12
CA GLU A 691 6.71 5.86 -21.00
C GLU A 691 8.24 5.67 -21.20
N PRO A 692 8.78 5.85 -22.42
CA PRO A 692 10.19 5.59 -22.70
C PRO A 692 11.14 6.35 -21.76
N GLY A 693 12.03 5.62 -21.08
CA GLY A 693 13.02 6.17 -20.14
C GLY A 693 12.51 6.35 -18.71
N LEU A 694 11.21 6.13 -18.43
CA LEU A 694 10.68 6.18 -17.07
C LEU A 694 11.29 5.13 -16.13
N PRO A 695 11.48 3.85 -16.52
CA PRO A 695 12.10 2.86 -15.63
C PRO A 695 13.53 3.22 -15.25
N ASP A 696 14.32 3.72 -16.20
CA ASP A 696 15.71 4.15 -15.96
C ASP A 696 15.76 5.37 -15.03
N ARG A 697 14.78 6.27 -15.16
CA ARG A 697 14.62 7.41 -14.24
C ARG A 697 14.25 6.97 -12.83
N ILE A 698 13.29 6.06 -12.68
CA ILE A 698 12.92 5.48 -11.37
C ILE A 698 14.13 4.82 -10.71
N LEU A 699 14.92 4.07 -11.50
CA LEU A 699 16.13 3.41 -11.03
C LEU A 699 17.19 4.43 -10.58
N ALA A 700 17.40 5.50 -11.36
CA ALA A 700 18.34 6.57 -11.02
C ALA A 700 17.92 7.30 -9.74
N ASP A 701 16.63 7.63 -9.60
CA ASP A 701 16.09 8.34 -8.43
C ASP A 701 16.12 7.47 -7.16
N ALA A 702 16.06 6.14 -7.29
CA ALA A 702 16.18 5.20 -6.18
C ALA A 702 17.63 5.02 -5.66
N GLY A 703 18.63 5.33 -6.50
CA GLY A 703 20.05 5.27 -6.16
C GLY A 703 20.53 3.92 -5.60
N GLU A 704 21.64 3.94 -4.86
CA GLU A 704 22.20 2.77 -4.13
C GLU A 704 21.71 2.68 -2.68
N ALA A 705 20.58 3.33 -2.36
CA ALA A 705 20.06 3.33 -1.00
C ALA A 705 19.63 1.91 -0.57
N PRO A 706 19.91 1.50 0.68
CA PRO A 706 19.66 0.13 1.12
C PRO A 706 18.16 -0.22 1.21
N GLY A 707 17.28 0.78 1.37
CA GLY A 707 15.82 0.62 1.37
C GLY A 707 15.14 0.74 -0.01
N ARG A 708 15.90 0.86 -1.10
CA ARG A 708 15.40 1.27 -2.43
C ARG A 708 14.22 0.46 -2.98
N MET A 709 14.18 -0.85 -2.74
CA MET A 709 13.13 -1.71 -3.33
C MET A 709 11.73 -1.41 -2.79
N SER A 710 11.60 -1.22 -1.47
CA SER A 710 10.29 -0.89 -0.87
C SER A 710 9.77 0.45 -1.39
N LEU A 711 10.68 1.41 -1.66
CA LEU A 711 10.34 2.72 -2.21
C LEU A 711 9.86 2.63 -3.64
N VAL A 712 10.62 1.91 -4.47
CA VAL A 712 10.29 1.68 -5.86
C VAL A 712 8.92 1.01 -5.97
N GLN A 713 8.64 -0.02 -5.17
CA GLN A 713 7.33 -0.66 -5.17
C GLN A 713 6.21 0.30 -4.76
N HIS A 714 6.40 1.09 -3.70
CA HIS A 714 5.41 2.07 -3.27
C HIS A 714 5.09 3.09 -4.36
N VAL A 715 6.12 3.64 -5.03
CA VAL A 715 5.90 4.59 -6.13
C VAL A 715 5.27 3.94 -7.35
N LEU A 716 5.61 2.69 -7.67
CA LEU A 716 4.96 1.96 -8.77
C LEU A 716 3.47 1.72 -8.49
N THR A 717 3.09 1.49 -7.23
CA THR A 717 1.68 1.43 -6.82
C THR A 717 0.98 2.78 -6.95
N GLU A 718 1.60 3.89 -6.53
CA GLU A 718 1.01 5.22 -6.75
C GLU A 718 0.88 5.57 -8.25
N LEU A 719 1.91 5.24 -9.03
CA LEU A 719 1.91 5.43 -10.48
C LEU A 719 0.82 4.61 -11.15
N TRP A 720 0.57 3.40 -10.65
CA TRP A 720 -0.51 2.56 -11.12
C TRP A 720 -1.85 3.26 -10.94
N ASP A 721 -2.12 3.85 -9.78
CA ASP A 721 -3.40 4.52 -9.51
C ASP A 721 -3.58 5.79 -10.35
N ARG A 722 -2.49 6.47 -10.71
CA ARG A 722 -2.47 7.69 -11.53
C ARG A 722 -2.21 7.44 -13.02
N ARG A 723 -2.18 6.18 -13.46
CA ARG A 723 -1.82 5.81 -14.83
C ARG A 723 -2.86 6.27 -15.84
N THR A 724 -2.41 6.42 -17.09
CA THR A 724 -3.33 6.49 -18.24
C THR A 724 -3.76 5.08 -18.65
N PRO A 725 -4.83 4.90 -19.46
CA PRO A 725 -5.27 3.58 -19.90
C PRO A 725 -4.19 2.74 -20.60
N SER A 726 -3.19 3.37 -21.22
CA SER A 726 -2.14 2.71 -22.00
C SER A 726 -0.72 2.92 -21.50
N ALA A 727 -0.49 3.80 -20.51
CA ALA A 727 0.85 3.98 -19.96
C ALA A 727 0.94 4.51 -18.52
N LEU A 728 2.04 4.13 -17.85
CA LEU A 728 2.60 4.84 -16.69
C LEU A 728 3.51 5.97 -17.23
N THR A 729 3.23 7.21 -16.83
CA THR A 729 3.79 8.41 -17.47
C THR A 729 4.74 9.20 -16.56
N HIS A 730 5.63 9.98 -17.18
CA HIS A 730 6.50 10.92 -16.46
C HIS A 730 5.70 11.99 -15.71
N ASP A 731 4.57 12.43 -16.25
CA ASP A 731 3.71 13.43 -15.61
C ASP A 731 3.08 12.91 -14.32
N ALA A 732 2.58 11.67 -14.33
CA ALA A 732 2.10 11.01 -13.13
C ALA A 732 3.23 10.89 -12.10
N TYR A 733 4.42 10.46 -12.53
CA TYR A 733 5.60 10.33 -11.67
C TYR A 733 6.02 11.65 -11.01
N ASN A 734 6.04 12.74 -11.77
CA ASN A 734 6.35 14.07 -11.26
C ASN A 734 5.28 14.54 -10.26
N SER A 735 4.01 14.24 -10.52
CA SER A 735 2.90 14.58 -9.64
C SER A 735 2.93 13.82 -8.31
N CYS A 736 3.52 12.61 -8.29
CA CYS A 736 3.83 11.87 -7.07
C CYS A 736 5.04 12.44 -6.30
N GLY A 737 5.79 13.40 -6.86
CA GLY A 737 7.06 13.86 -6.32
C GLY A 737 8.22 12.86 -6.51
N GLY A 738 8.09 11.89 -7.41
CA GLY A 738 9.07 10.83 -7.64
C GLY A 738 9.32 9.92 -6.44
N VAL A 739 10.46 9.20 -6.43
CA VAL A 739 10.87 8.33 -5.30
C VAL A 739 11.06 9.11 -4.02
N ALA A 740 11.61 10.32 -4.12
CA ALA A 740 11.93 11.18 -3.00
C ALA A 740 10.67 11.75 -2.30
N GLY A 741 9.71 12.23 -3.08
CA GLY A 741 8.47 12.83 -2.57
C GLY A 741 7.54 11.81 -1.90
N ALA A 742 7.36 10.63 -2.49
CA ALA A 742 6.55 9.58 -1.89
C ALA A 742 7.07 9.16 -0.51
N PHE A 743 8.40 9.18 -0.33
CA PHE A 743 9.00 8.85 0.94
C PHE A 743 8.84 9.93 2.01
N ALA A 744 8.83 11.21 1.62
CA ALA A 744 8.50 12.30 2.54
C ALA A 744 7.06 12.20 3.04
N VAL A 745 6.11 11.78 2.18
CA VAL A 745 4.71 11.54 2.56
C VAL A 745 4.62 10.38 3.56
N HIS A 746 5.19 9.22 3.22
CA HIS A 746 5.23 8.06 4.12
C HIS A 746 5.90 8.36 5.47
N ALA A 747 7.00 9.12 5.47
CA ALA A 747 7.68 9.52 6.69
C ALA A 747 6.82 10.42 7.58
N GLU A 748 6.07 11.35 6.98
CA GLU A 748 5.14 12.20 7.74
C GLU A 748 3.96 11.37 8.28
N GLU A 749 3.43 10.41 7.51
CA GLU A 749 2.36 9.52 7.96
C GLU A 749 2.79 8.67 9.16
N VAL A 750 3.96 8.02 9.06
CA VAL A 750 4.53 7.26 10.18
C VAL A 750 4.73 8.17 11.39
N PHE A 751 5.31 9.36 11.19
CA PHE A 751 5.58 10.29 12.29
C PHE A 751 4.30 10.73 13.03
N LEU A 752 3.22 10.99 12.30
CA LEU A 752 1.95 11.45 12.87
C LEU A 752 1.23 10.37 13.70
N LEU A 753 1.56 9.10 13.48
CA LEU A 753 1.02 7.97 14.23
C LEU A 753 1.84 7.64 15.49
N LEU A 754 2.99 8.29 15.70
CA LEU A 754 3.85 8.01 16.85
C LEU A 754 3.31 8.66 18.13
N PRO A 755 3.34 7.95 19.28
CA PRO A 755 2.97 8.53 20.56
C PRO A 755 3.91 9.69 21.00
N GLU A 756 3.40 10.64 21.78
CA GLU A 756 4.13 11.87 22.15
C GLU A 756 5.47 11.61 22.86
N ASP A 757 5.56 10.56 23.69
CA ASP A 757 6.76 10.17 24.42
C ASP A 757 7.90 9.69 23.50
N GLN A 758 7.57 9.26 22.28
CA GLN A 758 8.54 8.78 21.29
C GLN A 758 9.06 9.89 20.37
N LEU A 759 8.32 10.99 20.21
CA LEU A 759 8.65 12.05 19.23
C LEU A 759 10.04 12.66 19.46
N ALA A 760 10.38 12.91 20.73
CA ALA A 760 11.69 13.46 21.09
C ALA A 760 12.84 12.50 20.72
N ARG A 761 12.66 11.19 20.94
CA ARG A 761 13.66 10.16 20.61
C ARG A 761 13.83 10.00 19.11
N VAL A 762 12.72 10.00 18.36
CA VAL A 762 12.70 9.93 16.89
C VAL A 762 13.43 11.12 16.29
N ARG A 763 13.13 12.34 16.75
CA ARG A 763 13.85 13.55 16.34
C ARG A 763 15.35 13.41 16.62
N ARG A 764 15.74 13.03 17.85
CA ARG A 764 17.15 12.85 18.24
C ARG A 764 17.84 11.83 17.33
N LEU A 765 17.23 10.68 17.09
CA LEU A 765 17.78 9.62 16.24
C LEU A 765 17.98 10.10 14.79
N LEU A 766 16.95 10.65 14.14
CA LEU A 766 17.02 11.07 12.73
C LEU A 766 18.08 12.17 12.51
N VAL A 767 18.18 13.11 13.44
CA VAL A 767 19.26 14.11 13.47
C VAL A 767 20.62 13.44 13.69
N HIS A 768 20.69 12.35 14.47
CA HIS A 768 21.93 11.61 14.69
C HIS A 768 22.42 10.82 13.47
N LEU A 769 21.50 10.39 12.60
CA LEU A 769 21.77 9.65 11.35
C LEU A 769 22.14 10.54 10.15
N THR A 770 22.37 11.84 10.39
CA THR A 770 22.68 12.82 9.34
C THR A 770 23.84 13.72 9.74
N ARG A 771 24.59 14.22 8.77
CA ARG A 771 25.66 15.20 9.01
C ARG A 771 25.56 16.38 8.04
N PRO A 772 26.03 17.57 8.42
CA PRO A 772 26.16 18.68 7.49
C PRO A 772 27.09 18.29 6.33
N GLY A 773 26.64 18.52 5.10
CA GLY A 773 27.44 18.42 3.88
C GLY A 773 27.97 19.79 3.44
N ASP A 774 28.29 19.90 2.15
CA ASP A 774 28.71 21.17 1.55
C ASP A 774 27.53 22.15 1.42
N GLY A 775 27.81 23.45 1.60
CA GLY A 775 26.78 24.48 1.49
C GLY A 775 25.68 24.26 2.52
N GLU A 776 24.39 24.30 2.14
CA GLU A 776 23.26 24.04 3.05
C GLU A 776 22.78 22.58 3.07
N ALA A 777 23.46 21.68 2.36
CA ALA A 777 23.04 20.30 2.25
C ALA A 777 23.30 19.51 3.53
N PHE A 778 22.47 18.48 3.75
CA PHE A 778 22.72 17.41 4.71
C PHE A 778 22.89 16.10 3.97
N VAL A 779 23.74 15.22 4.49
CA VAL A 779 23.97 13.89 3.95
C VAL A 779 23.73 12.83 5.02
N CYS A 780 23.27 11.66 4.61
CA CYS A 780 23.13 10.52 5.52
C CYS A 780 24.48 10.09 6.07
N ARG A 781 24.48 9.69 7.34
CA ARG A 781 25.63 9.12 8.02
C ARG A 781 25.23 7.76 8.60
N PRO A 782 25.88 6.66 8.18
CA PRO A 782 25.75 5.39 8.87
C PRO A 782 26.35 5.49 10.29
N VAL A 783 25.63 4.98 11.29
CA VAL A 783 26.03 5.04 12.70
C VAL A 783 26.01 3.64 13.29
N ARG A 784 27.08 3.24 13.97
CA ARG A 784 27.09 1.95 14.66
C ARG A 784 26.14 1.98 15.85
N THR A 785 25.46 0.88 16.13
CA THR A 785 24.57 0.76 17.30
C THR A 785 25.31 1.02 18.61
N ALA A 786 26.59 0.64 18.70
CA ALA A 786 27.48 0.93 19.84
C ALA A 786 27.74 2.44 20.07
N GLU A 787 27.46 3.30 19.09
CA GLU A 787 27.59 4.76 19.20
C GLU A 787 26.25 5.44 19.60
N LEU A 788 25.16 4.69 19.71
CA LEU A 788 23.83 5.17 20.06
C LEU A 788 23.47 4.83 21.51
N ALA A 789 22.69 5.70 22.15
CA ALA A 789 22.11 5.37 23.45
C ALA A 789 21.11 4.20 23.32
N PRO A 790 20.98 3.31 24.32
CA PRO A 790 20.14 2.12 24.23
C PRO A 790 18.70 2.40 23.80
N GLU A 791 18.10 3.48 24.29
CA GLU A 791 16.76 3.92 23.93
C GLU A 791 16.63 4.33 22.44
N LEU A 792 17.68 4.88 21.85
CA LEU A 792 17.70 5.23 20.42
C LEU A 792 17.88 4.01 19.52
N VAL A 793 18.54 2.95 20.01
CA VAL A 793 18.61 1.67 19.29
C VAL A 793 17.22 1.04 19.20
N VAL A 794 16.43 1.09 20.29
CA VAL A 794 15.02 0.63 20.27
C VAL A 794 14.21 1.45 19.27
N THR A 795 14.33 2.78 19.29
CA THR A 795 13.67 3.65 18.31
C THR A 795 14.10 3.32 16.88
N ALA A 796 15.39 3.03 16.63
CA ALA A 796 15.88 2.67 15.31
C ALA A 796 15.26 1.38 14.77
N ARG A 797 15.10 0.36 15.62
CA ARG A 797 14.45 -0.91 15.26
C ARG A 797 12.97 -0.72 14.90
N MET A 798 12.26 0.08 15.69
CA MET A 798 10.87 0.47 15.43
C MET A 798 10.74 1.21 14.09
N LEU A 799 11.55 2.24 13.84
CA LEU A 799 11.56 2.98 12.57
C LEU A 799 11.99 2.12 11.38
N ALA A 800 12.81 1.09 11.61
CA ALA A 800 13.15 0.13 10.58
C ALA A 800 11.97 -0.81 10.22
N GLY A 801 11.09 -1.13 11.17
CA GLY A 801 9.78 -1.75 10.90
C GLY A 801 8.89 -0.86 10.03
N ALA A 802 8.89 0.45 10.32
CA ALA A 802 8.20 1.46 9.52
C ALA A 802 8.92 1.84 8.21
N ARG A 803 10.04 1.19 7.88
CA ARG A 803 10.87 1.42 6.67
C ARG A 803 11.45 2.84 6.54
N LEU A 804 11.60 3.59 7.63
CA LEU A 804 12.29 4.89 7.63
C LEU A 804 13.80 4.78 7.88
N VAL A 805 14.20 3.70 8.55
CA VAL A 805 15.59 3.39 8.91
C VAL A 805 15.94 2.01 8.37
N VAL A 806 17.20 1.79 8.02
CA VAL A 806 17.73 0.48 7.67
C VAL A 806 18.79 0.07 8.69
N LEU A 807 18.68 -1.18 9.13
CA LEU A 807 19.66 -1.86 9.96
C LEU A 807 20.40 -2.87 9.08
N SER A 808 21.71 -2.70 8.97
CA SER A 808 22.58 -3.53 8.13
C SER A 808 23.80 -3.98 8.92
N ARG A 809 24.39 -5.12 8.52
CA ARG A 809 25.71 -5.54 9.00
C ARG A 809 26.71 -5.50 7.84
N PRO A 810 27.92 -4.95 8.06
CA PRO A 810 28.97 -5.05 7.07
C PRO A 810 29.35 -6.53 6.85
N PRO A 811 29.73 -6.93 5.62
CA PRO A 811 30.15 -8.30 5.33
C PRO A 811 31.32 -8.72 6.24
N GLY A 812 31.15 -9.81 6.99
CA GLY A 812 32.16 -10.34 7.93
C GLY A 812 32.09 -9.78 9.36
N GLY A 813 31.16 -8.85 9.66
CA GLY A 813 30.88 -8.38 11.01
C GLY A 813 30.11 -9.44 11.81
N ALA A 814 30.81 -10.23 12.61
CA ALA A 814 30.22 -11.30 13.41
C ALA A 814 29.60 -10.81 14.73
N ARG A 815 29.89 -9.57 15.17
CA ARG A 815 29.49 -9.08 16.50
C ARG A 815 28.32 -8.09 16.41
N LYS A 816 27.45 -8.14 17.43
CA LYS A 816 26.33 -7.21 17.69
C LYS A 816 26.70 -5.72 17.58
N GLU A 817 27.93 -5.39 17.97
CA GLU A 817 28.47 -4.02 18.00
C GLU A 817 28.80 -3.45 16.60
N ASP A 818 28.83 -4.31 15.57
CA ASP A 818 29.14 -3.93 14.19
C ASP A 818 27.89 -3.59 13.37
N GLU A 819 26.69 -3.64 13.97
CA GLU A 819 25.44 -3.27 13.30
C GLU A 819 25.39 -1.76 13.02
N ILE A 820 25.01 -1.43 11.79
CA ILE A 820 24.95 -0.07 11.26
C ILE A 820 23.48 0.34 11.13
N VAL A 821 23.18 1.52 11.67
CA VAL A 821 21.91 2.22 11.54
C VAL A 821 22.07 3.35 10.53
N GLU A 822 21.19 3.42 9.54
CA GLU A 822 21.18 4.47 8.53
C GLU A 822 19.75 4.84 8.12
N LEU A 823 19.54 6.05 7.59
CA LEU A 823 18.25 6.40 7.00
C LEU A 823 18.02 5.55 5.76
N ALA A 824 16.78 5.12 5.53
CA ALA A 824 16.46 4.28 4.38
C ALA A 824 16.70 4.99 3.03
N HIS A 825 16.69 6.33 3.00
CA HIS A 825 17.04 7.13 1.84
C HIS A 825 17.54 8.54 2.19
N GLU A 826 18.53 9.07 1.46
CA GLU A 826 19.06 10.44 1.66
C GLU A 826 18.02 11.51 1.33
N ALA A 827 17.11 11.22 0.41
CA ALA A 827 16.01 12.10 0.04
C ALA A 827 15.20 12.61 1.24
N LEU A 828 15.08 11.85 2.34
CA LEU A 828 14.39 12.33 3.54
C LEU A 828 14.97 13.65 4.06
N THR A 829 16.29 13.81 3.98
CA THR A 829 16.96 15.02 4.46
C THR A 829 16.60 16.25 3.64
N ARG A 830 16.18 16.06 2.38
CA ARG A 830 15.90 17.12 1.42
C ARG A 830 14.42 17.32 1.21
N GLU A 831 13.61 16.27 1.08
CA GLU A 831 12.19 16.37 0.72
C GLU A 831 11.23 16.38 1.91
N TRP A 832 11.62 15.84 3.08
CA TRP A 832 10.76 15.85 4.27
C TRP A 832 10.90 17.18 5.03
N PRO A 833 9.90 18.09 4.99
CA PRO A 833 10.08 19.45 5.50
C PRO A 833 10.41 19.51 6.99
N ARG A 834 9.77 18.64 7.78
CA ARG A 834 9.96 18.54 9.22
C ARG A 834 11.37 18.10 9.61
N LEU A 835 11.91 17.09 8.93
CA LEU A 835 13.30 16.68 9.16
C LEU A 835 14.25 17.80 8.76
N ARG A 836 14.01 18.46 7.62
CA ARG A 836 14.84 19.59 7.15
C ARG A 836 14.90 20.72 8.19
N GLU A 837 13.77 21.06 8.80
CA GLU A 837 13.68 22.03 9.89
C GLU A 837 14.54 21.59 11.08
N TRP A 838 14.37 20.36 11.57
CA TRP A 838 15.17 19.84 12.68
C TRP A 838 16.67 19.82 12.40
N LEU A 839 17.06 19.44 11.18
CA LEU A 839 18.46 19.44 10.74
C LEU A 839 19.04 20.85 10.72
N THR A 840 18.26 21.81 10.23
CA THR A 840 18.65 23.23 10.18
C THR A 840 18.84 23.79 11.59
N GLU A 841 17.89 23.54 12.50
CA GLU A 841 17.99 23.92 13.92
C GLU A 841 19.17 23.26 14.62
N SER A 842 19.47 22.01 14.28
CA SER A 842 20.52 21.22 14.93
C SER A 842 21.90 21.40 14.30
N ARG A 843 22.04 22.22 13.25
CA ARG A 843 23.22 22.27 12.40
C ARG A 843 24.50 22.63 13.14
N ASP A 844 24.46 23.66 13.98
CA ASP A 844 25.59 24.10 14.79
C ASP A 844 26.05 22.99 15.76
N SER A 845 25.10 22.33 16.41
CA SER A 845 25.37 21.17 17.27
C SER A 845 26.03 20.03 16.48
N ARG A 846 25.52 19.69 15.28
CA ARG A 846 26.09 18.63 14.44
C ARG A 846 27.51 18.95 13.96
N LEU A 847 27.77 20.20 13.56
CA LEU A 847 29.11 20.63 13.14
C LEU A 847 30.11 20.52 14.31
N TRP A 848 29.68 20.86 15.52
CA TRP A 848 30.49 20.69 16.73
C TRP A 848 30.81 19.21 17.00
N HIS A 849 29.82 18.31 16.95
CA HIS A 849 30.05 16.87 17.11
C HIS A 849 31.00 16.30 16.04
N GLU A 850 30.87 16.69 14.77
CA GLU A 850 31.80 16.23 13.71
C GLU A 850 33.23 16.75 13.92
N THR A 851 33.38 17.98 14.40
CA THR A 851 34.70 18.54 14.77
C THR A 851 35.31 17.76 15.93
N LEU A 852 34.52 17.51 16.98
CA LEU A 852 34.95 16.75 18.16
C LEU A 852 35.38 15.33 17.80
N ARG A 853 34.62 14.64 16.95
CA ARG A 853 34.95 13.31 16.43
C ARG A 853 36.25 13.30 15.64
N THR A 854 36.46 14.30 14.78
CA THR A 854 37.68 14.44 13.99
C THR A 854 38.90 14.62 14.90
N GLN A 855 38.80 15.49 15.90
CA GLN A 855 39.86 15.72 16.88
C GLN A 855 40.14 14.46 17.73
N ARG A 856 39.09 13.75 18.16
CA ARG A 856 39.21 12.48 18.90
C ARG A 856 39.89 11.40 18.06
N LYS A 857 39.45 11.17 16.82
CA LYS A 857 40.08 10.21 15.89
C LYS A 857 41.56 10.53 15.69
N ARG A 858 41.90 11.82 15.54
CA ARG A 858 43.30 12.24 15.44
C ARG A 858 44.10 11.91 16.70
N TRP A 859 43.52 12.12 17.89
CA TRP A 859 44.14 11.74 19.15
C TRP A 859 44.35 10.22 19.27
N GLU A 860 43.37 9.41 18.85
CA GLU A 860 43.48 7.95 18.81
C GLU A 860 44.58 7.47 17.85
N LEU A 861 44.60 8.00 16.62
CA LEU A 861 45.62 7.69 15.61
C LEU A 861 47.04 8.04 16.05
N GLN A 862 47.19 9.09 16.86
CA GLN A 862 48.47 9.52 17.43
C GLN A 862 48.78 8.82 18.77
N GLN A 863 48.34 7.57 18.91
CA GLN A 863 48.55 6.71 20.09
C GLN A 863 48.16 7.39 21.42
N ARG A 864 47.11 8.21 21.38
CA ARG A 864 46.57 8.94 22.53
C ARG A 864 47.53 9.96 23.15
N ASP A 865 48.42 10.56 22.36
CA ASP A 865 49.33 11.63 22.82
C ASP A 865 48.57 12.80 23.48
N PRO A 866 48.86 13.16 24.75
CA PRO A 866 48.32 14.34 25.43
C PRO A 866 48.49 15.67 24.68
N ALA A 867 49.34 15.73 23.65
CA ALA A 867 49.48 16.84 22.73
C ALA A 867 48.17 17.20 22.02
N HIS A 868 47.35 16.20 21.69
CA HIS A 868 46.15 16.33 20.86
C HIS A 868 44.83 16.44 21.64
N LEU A 869 44.88 16.46 22.97
CA LEU A 869 43.70 16.73 23.81
C LEU A 869 43.21 18.20 23.69
N LEU A 870 41.91 18.42 23.86
CA LEU A 870 41.26 19.75 23.80
C LEU A 870 41.89 20.74 24.78
N ARG A 871 41.99 22.02 24.39
CA ARG A 871 42.60 23.08 25.21
C ARG A 871 41.85 24.41 25.07
N GLY A 872 41.97 25.24 26.10
CA GLY A 872 41.54 26.64 26.04
C GLY A 872 40.07 26.78 25.64
N PRO A 873 39.74 27.60 24.62
CA PRO A 873 38.36 27.81 24.17
C PRO A 873 37.63 26.53 23.75
N GLU A 874 38.29 25.59 23.08
CA GLU A 874 37.68 24.34 22.61
C GLU A 874 37.21 23.46 23.78
N LEU A 875 38.01 23.39 24.84
CA LEU A 875 37.66 22.64 26.05
C LEU A 875 36.56 23.35 26.87
N ALA A 876 36.54 24.69 26.87
CA ALA A 876 35.49 25.47 27.53
C ALA A 876 34.13 25.27 26.82
N GLU A 877 34.13 25.30 25.48
CA GLU A 877 32.94 25.02 24.68
C GLU A 877 32.48 23.57 24.86
N ALA A 878 33.40 22.60 24.88
CA ALA A 878 33.03 21.21 25.13
C ALA A 878 32.36 20.98 26.50
N HIS A 879 32.84 21.65 27.56
CA HIS A 879 32.16 21.59 28.86
C HIS A 879 30.81 22.31 28.85
N ARG A 880 30.67 23.43 28.14
CA ARG A 880 29.40 24.17 28.02
C ARG A 880 28.34 23.31 27.33
N ARG A 881 28.70 22.67 26.21
CA ARG A 881 27.82 21.77 25.45
C ARG A 881 27.45 20.52 26.26
N LEU A 882 28.43 19.90 26.93
CA LEU A 882 28.19 18.76 27.81
C LEU A 882 27.27 19.11 28.99
N ALA A 883 27.34 20.33 29.52
CA ALA A 883 26.45 20.78 30.58
C ALA A 883 25.02 21.08 30.08
N ALA A 884 24.87 21.49 28.81
CA ALA A 884 23.59 21.79 28.20
C ALA A 884 22.83 20.53 27.74
N ASP A 885 23.57 19.52 27.24
CA ASP A 885 23.01 18.23 26.80
C ASP A 885 23.95 17.08 27.21
N PRO A 886 23.86 16.60 28.47
CA PRO A 886 24.71 15.52 28.96
C PRO A 886 24.49 14.18 28.24
N GLU A 887 23.27 13.94 27.76
CA GLU A 887 22.86 12.69 27.11
C GLU A 887 23.17 12.69 25.60
N GLY A 888 23.46 13.84 25.00
CA GLY A 888 23.80 13.97 23.58
C GLY A 888 25.23 13.58 23.21
N VAL A 889 26.11 13.35 24.19
CA VAL A 889 27.55 13.08 23.99
C VAL A 889 27.84 11.59 24.16
N ALA A 890 28.44 10.96 23.15
CA ALA A 890 28.79 9.54 23.20
C ALA A 890 29.84 9.23 24.30
N ALA A 891 29.87 8.00 24.82
CA ALA A 891 30.73 7.64 25.95
C ALA A 891 32.24 7.84 25.65
N ASP A 892 32.65 7.61 24.42
CA ASP A 892 34.02 7.81 23.93
C ASP A 892 34.38 9.30 23.74
N GLU A 893 33.44 10.11 23.27
CA GLU A 893 33.52 11.58 23.24
C GLU A 893 33.63 12.15 24.66
N LEU A 894 32.83 11.62 25.60
CA LEU A 894 32.86 11.99 27.01
C LEU A 894 34.22 11.65 27.66
N ASP A 895 34.78 10.46 27.45
CA ASP A 895 36.12 10.13 27.95
C ASP A 895 37.19 11.09 27.40
N TYR A 896 37.10 11.44 26.11
CA TYR A 896 37.99 12.40 25.47
C TYR A 896 37.90 13.80 26.10
N ILE A 897 36.68 14.31 26.35
CA ILE A 897 36.45 15.58 27.04
C ILE A 897 36.98 15.51 28.48
N LEU A 898 36.66 14.45 29.24
CA LEU A 898 37.08 14.29 30.62
C LEU A 898 38.61 14.18 30.76
N ARG A 899 39.29 13.49 29.85
CA ARG A 899 40.77 13.44 29.80
C ARG A 899 41.37 14.80 29.51
N SER A 900 40.77 15.55 28.59
CA SER A 900 41.16 16.93 28.27
C SER A 900 41.02 17.85 29.49
N GLY A 901 39.90 17.74 30.22
CA GLY A 901 39.64 18.43 31.48
C GLY A 901 40.67 18.10 32.56
N ARG A 902 40.96 16.81 32.78
CA ARG A 902 41.99 16.35 33.74
C ARG A 902 43.37 16.92 33.40
N ARG A 903 43.75 16.94 32.12
CA ARG A 903 45.03 17.51 31.64
C ARG A 903 45.12 19.02 31.88
N ALA A 904 44.05 19.75 31.60
CA ALA A 904 43.97 21.20 31.81
C ALA A 904 44.12 21.56 33.29
N ARG A 905 43.43 20.83 34.20
CA ARG A 905 43.56 21.00 35.66
C ARG A 905 44.99 20.73 36.15
N ARG A 906 45.63 19.66 35.67
CA ARG A 906 47.04 19.34 36.00
C ARG A 906 48.01 20.43 35.54
N ARG A 907 47.83 20.97 34.32
CA ARG A 907 48.66 22.09 33.82
C ARG A 907 48.42 23.38 34.59
N ALA A 908 47.18 23.70 34.95
CA ALA A 908 46.87 24.88 35.74
C ALA A 908 47.48 24.80 37.15
N CYS A 909 47.41 23.63 37.79
CA CYS A 909 48.09 23.38 39.06
C CYS A 909 49.61 23.53 38.92
N TRP A 910 50.21 22.90 37.90
CA TRP A 910 51.65 22.99 37.65
C TRP A 910 52.12 24.42 37.35
N ARG A 911 51.35 25.22 36.59
CA ARG A 911 51.66 26.64 36.35
C ARG A 911 51.55 27.48 37.62
N ARG A 912 50.55 27.19 38.48
CA ARG A 912 50.41 27.86 39.78
C ARG A 912 51.57 27.51 40.71
N THR A 913 51.93 26.23 40.82
CA THR A 913 53.07 25.82 41.66
C THR A 913 54.40 26.33 41.09
N ALA A 914 54.60 26.32 39.77
CA ALA A 914 55.76 26.91 39.11
C ALA A 914 55.83 28.43 39.31
N PHE A 915 54.71 29.14 39.21
CA PHE A 915 54.64 30.58 39.49
C PHE A 915 54.96 30.89 40.95
N TRP A 916 54.36 30.15 41.90
CA TRP A 916 54.64 30.32 43.32
C TRP A 916 56.08 29.97 43.69
N THR A 917 56.65 28.91 43.12
CA THR A 917 58.06 28.57 43.32
C THR A 917 59.00 29.61 42.72
N LEU A 918 58.70 30.13 41.53
CA LEU A 918 59.47 31.23 40.92
C LEU A 918 59.35 32.52 41.75
N ALA A 919 58.16 32.85 42.24
CA ALA A 919 57.93 34.01 43.10
C ALA A 919 58.70 33.89 44.43
N VAL A 920 58.70 32.70 45.04
CA VAL A 920 59.50 32.40 46.25
C VAL A 920 61.00 32.46 45.97
N LEU A 921 61.47 31.94 44.83
CA LEU A 921 62.88 32.03 44.44
C LEU A 921 63.30 33.49 44.18
N MET A 922 62.45 34.30 43.55
CA MET A 922 62.71 35.72 43.30
C MET A 922 62.72 36.55 44.59
N THR A 923 61.82 36.29 45.55
CA THR A 923 61.84 36.97 46.86
C THR A 923 63.04 36.53 47.70
N ALA A 924 63.40 35.25 47.68
CA ALA A 924 64.60 34.75 48.34
C ALA A 924 65.89 35.33 47.73
N ALA A 925 65.98 35.42 46.40
CA ALA A 925 67.11 36.06 45.72
C ALA A 925 67.18 37.56 46.02
N GLY A 926 66.05 38.27 46.01
CA GLY A 926 65.98 39.67 46.39
C GLY A 926 66.41 39.91 47.86
N ALA A 927 65.98 39.05 48.77
CA ALA A 927 66.40 39.10 50.17
C ALA A 927 67.90 38.81 50.34
N ALA A 928 68.46 37.86 49.58
CA ALA A 928 69.89 37.56 49.59
C ALA A 928 70.73 38.73 49.05
N VAL A 929 70.28 39.41 47.99
CA VAL A 929 70.93 40.62 47.45
C VAL A 929 70.87 41.77 48.47
N LEU A 930 69.74 41.96 49.16
CA LEU A 930 69.61 42.97 50.20
C LEU A 930 70.55 42.70 51.40
N LYS A 931 70.75 41.42 51.74
CA LYS A 931 71.65 40.98 52.82
C LYS A 931 73.14 41.08 52.46
N LEU A 932 73.47 41.20 51.18
CA LEU A 932 74.83 41.46 50.67
C LEU A 932 75.13 42.96 50.52
N ALA A 933 74.09 43.82 50.55
CA ALA A 933 74.21 45.27 50.44
C ALA A 933 74.21 46.02 51.79
N ILE A 934 73.89 45.32 52.89
CA ILE A 934 74.01 45.75 54.28
C ILE A 934 75.28 45.09 54.84
#